data_AF-A0A9W7E6H2-F1
#
_entry.id   AF-A0A9W7E6H2-F1
#
_cell.length_a   1.000
_cell.length_b   1.000
_cell.length_c   1.000
_cell.angle_alpha   90.00
_cell.angle_beta   90.00
_cell.angle_gamma   90.00
#
_symmetry.space_group_name_H-M   'P 1'
#
loop_
_entity.id
_entity.type
_entity.pdbx_description
1 polymer ?
#
loop_
_entity_poly.entity_id
_entity_poly.type
_entity_poly.pdbx_seq_one_letter_code
_entity_poly.pdbx_strand_id
1 'polypeptide(L)'
;MADPKEGGLDLPEEEVQPMEQQNDDTGEQAPQSMEFEDENAYLEQDPDEAIQEFAANPMMTRVQSALYDQLKNTFDRVMIELLDREEALRNVKADREECGVQLYGMQQQLAKLQLTLEQAHQRFNMINDTKGDAESSIRQLKESHLAEKAAYDEIRKNVNKNQSELDALNETIRQVKLYNEEMKGEIQVTRRATYKAEDNVKELESAKKGQDLYIDNLNERIKKLQAEISLSEAQLLAQAKQTMEAKEMLSETGAEMDLIAFEKKQLMQQWKSSIIALTRRDEALSAATTALKDAQTATKDYDTEIDGLKREILKSQAQNETFVNVKDRLEAESKFIDDNISTIRSEREAISARFTMLQRSTKSTLEEEVKVKARGVVIGKELGAVRQNVAVAVRERHLLEEGIAVNRHEQITATKATKNLAKMEKAIISQVHEKEIQAADIKNEMARIKVDTLNTEAHNVQLRDTTDKCVVELREKDKLIEKYQMEIRQRNDEIEKKMYRVDRLNRKYEKMLDGVEDEESMGPLEASIKSINKEIDLEDSKAEQLQRTWLRDQTALVTTASETDEISEKNNELRARVNIMSQKKVRLLQDINTNEQELKALKASITVLHSDMSRLNDLIGKNVQIHDELKNNNFVTEQEFIQELKDLEKEAVGMESKIQEVKSSKNQILDEIVEAERQILLWEKKIQLEKETQVTLDPTASNNEAAGMQREINSMKHRLNALTREQEKMIREMERAIHKREDIAVKNRNGIKEILPGEEILTKASLKKKIGMLKKNLKQTSRETATYAAGSDERQQQLQQLTVELERVTSDYSALESTAKSLQEEINTSLYEKQKRQAMLDRKQKTIQKFVGLEQGSVAPVDVEEDQFAVEKRLAFANANAKKLQAIVAHVKGKFPHLEQVLERVGHLAVVED
;
A
#
# COMPACT_ATOMS: atom_id res chain seq x y z
N MET A 1 75.65 -10.58 -96.66
CA MET A 1 75.56 -9.23 -96.06
C MET A 1 75.53 -9.40 -94.55
N ALA A 2 76.37 -8.74 -93.76
CA ALA A 2 77.57 -8.00 -94.14
C ALA A 2 78.55 -7.99 -92.95
N ASP A 3 79.81 -8.26 -93.24
CA ASP A 3 80.97 -7.79 -92.46
C ASP A 3 80.95 -6.23 -92.44
N PRO A 4 81.61 -5.53 -91.49
CA PRO A 4 83.07 -5.40 -91.63
C PRO A 4 83.91 -5.10 -90.35
N LYS A 5 85.16 -5.64 -90.33
CA LYS A 5 86.47 -4.92 -90.17
C LYS A 5 86.73 -4.07 -88.91
N GLU A 6 87.97 -3.77 -88.48
CA GLU A 6 89.36 -4.12 -88.84
C GLU A 6 90.20 -3.89 -87.56
N GLY A 7 91.16 -4.76 -87.21
CA GLY A 7 92.59 -4.55 -87.50
C GLY A 7 93.36 -4.35 -86.18
N GLY A 8 94.62 -4.75 -86.01
CA GLY A 8 95.56 -5.37 -86.95
C GLY A 8 96.95 -4.75 -86.77
N LEU A 9 97.98 -5.58 -86.52
CA LEU A 9 99.40 -5.23 -86.72
C LEU A 9 100.26 -6.49 -86.65
N ASP A 10 100.40 -7.13 -87.81
CA ASP A 10 101.50 -8.04 -88.14
C ASP A 10 102.84 -7.28 -88.20
N LEU A 11 103.95 -8.02 -88.13
CA LEU A 11 105.01 -7.91 -89.15
C LEU A 11 105.90 -9.18 -89.15
N PRO A 12 105.92 -9.97 -90.24
CA PRO A 12 106.84 -11.07 -90.50
C PRO A 12 107.96 -10.69 -91.49
N GLU A 13 108.92 -11.60 -91.71
CA GLU A 13 109.72 -11.82 -92.95
C GLU A 13 110.54 -13.12 -92.69
N GLU A 14 110.44 -14.19 -93.48
CA GLU A 14 111.14 -14.47 -94.77
C GLU A 14 112.67 -14.70 -94.57
N GLU A 15 113.39 -15.64 -95.21
CA GLU A 15 113.19 -16.73 -96.18
C GLU A 15 114.29 -17.82 -95.84
N VAL A 16 114.46 -19.03 -96.40
CA VAL A 16 114.59 -19.46 -97.81
C VAL A 16 114.33 -20.98 -97.93
N GLN A 17 113.30 -21.31 -98.71
CA GLN A 17 113.11 -22.35 -99.74
C GLN A 17 113.56 -23.85 -99.57
N PRO A 18 112.75 -24.80 -100.08
CA PRO A 18 113.10 -26.20 -100.32
C PRO A 18 113.52 -26.48 -101.79
N MET A 19 114.07 -27.66 -102.08
CA MET A 19 113.85 -28.31 -103.40
C MET A 19 114.08 -29.82 -103.41
N GLU A 20 113.40 -30.48 -104.36
CA GLU A 20 113.40 -31.93 -104.63
C GLU A 20 114.52 -32.36 -105.62
N GLN A 21 114.45 -33.62 -106.09
CA GLN A 21 115.14 -34.22 -107.27
C GLN A 21 116.61 -34.68 -107.05
N GLN A 22 117.12 -35.76 -107.68
CA GLN A 22 116.53 -36.99 -108.27
C GLN A 22 117.66 -38.03 -108.55
N ASN A 23 117.29 -39.30 -108.76
CA ASN A 23 117.97 -40.37 -109.55
C ASN A 23 119.18 -41.18 -109.00
N ASP A 24 119.07 -42.50 -109.26
CA ASP A 24 120.05 -43.54 -109.66
C ASP A 24 121.26 -43.88 -108.75
N ASP A 25 121.64 -45.14 -108.47
CA ASP A 25 121.18 -46.50 -108.79
C ASP A 25 122.08 -47.52 -107.99
N THR A 26 121.62 -48.77 -107.80
CA THR A 26 122.33 -50.02 -107.35
C THR A 26 123.55 -49.95 -106.38
N GLY A 27 123.53 -50.64 -105.22
CA GLY A 27 123.94 -52.06 -105.09
C GLY A 27 125.35 -52.17 -104.45
N GLU A 28 125.87 -53.28 -103.91
CA GLU A 28 125.33 -54.59 -103.52
C GLU A 28 126.34 -55.27 -102.54
N GLN A 29 125.84 -56.04 -101.56
CA GLN A 29 126.46 -57.14 -100.76
C GLN A 29 127.93 -57.15 -100.23
N ALA A 30 128.10 -57.88 -99.12
CA ALA A 30 129.32 -58.20 -98.35
C ALA A 30 130.38 -59.04 -99.16
N PRO A 31 131.62 -59.35 -98.66
CA PRO A 31 131.79 -60.26 -97.49
C PRO A 31 133.14 -60.28 -96.69
N GLN A 32 133.15 -61.14 -95.65
CA GLN A 32 134.22 -62.08 -95.26
C GLN A 32 135.49 -61.68 -94.46
N SER A 33 136.16 -62.75 -94.01
CA SER A 33 137.09 -62.96 -92.89
C SER A 33 138.47 -63.45 -93.33
N MET A 34 139.52 -63.25 -92.51
CA MET A 34 140.54 -64.30 -92.25
C MET A 34 141.50 -63.97 -91.08
N GLU A 35 142.18 -65.02 -90.60
CA GLU A 35 143.19 -65.06 -89.52
C GLU A 35 144.63 -64.90 -90.07
N PHE A 36 145.61 -64.64 -89.20
CA PHE A 36 147.02 -65.11 -89.22
C PHE A 36 147.58 -64.82 -87.80
N GLU A 37 148.11 -65.76 -86.99
CA GLU A 37 149.28 -66.68 -87.07
C GLU A 37 150.66 -66.06 -86.70
N ASP A 38 151.58 -66.93 -86.27
CA ASP A 38 152.60 -66.71 -85.22
C ASP A 38 154.03 -66.27 -85.67
N GLU A 39 154.85 -65.99 -84.64
CA GLU A 39 156.26 -66.44 -84.47
C GLU A 39 157.51 -65.53 -84.72
N ASN A 40 158.50 -65.76 -83.84
CA ASN A 40 159.98 -65.56 -83.95
C ASN A 40 160.62 -64.16 -83.80
N ALA A 41 161.84 -63.99 -83.22
CA ALA A 41 162.70 -64.86 -82.37
C ALA A 41 163.96 -64.10 -81.84
N TYR A 42 164.74 -64.78 -80.98
CA TYR A 42 166.21 -64.67 -80.73
C TYR A 42 166.80 -63.92 -79.50
N LEU A 43 167.53 -64.71 -78.68
CA LEU A 43 168.78 -64.45 -77.91
C LEU A 43 168.73 -63.36 -76.79
N GLU A 44 169.49 -63.43 -75.69
CA GLU A 44 170.76 -64.13 -75.43
C GLU A 44 170.94 -64.52 -73.94
N GLN A 45 172.06 -65.18 -73.64
CA GLN A 45 172.42 -66.00 -72.46
C GLN A 45 172.42 -65.35 -71.05
N ASP A 46 172.40 -66.26 -70.07
CA ASP A 46 172.84 -66.14 -68.67
C ASP A 46 174.01 -65.17 -68.39
N PRO A 47 173.88 -64.35 -67.34
CA PRO A 47 174.95 -63.99 -66.40
C PRO A 47 174.86 -64.82 -65.09
N ASP A 48 174.14 -65.94 -65.12
CA ASP A 48 173.94 -66.82 -63.97
C ASP A 48 175.21 -67.55 -63.51
N GLU A 49 176.31 -67.58 -64.28
CA GLU A 49 177.59 -68.14 -63.77
C GLU A 49 178.34 -67.22 -62.79
N ALA A 50 178.04 -65.91 -62.75
CA ALA A 50 178.79 -64.95 -61.90
C ALA A 50 178.02 -64.44 -60.67
N ILE A 51 176.67 -64.54 -60.66
CA ILE A 51 175.85 -64.21 -59.49
C ILE A 51 175.31 -65.46 -58.80
N GLN A 52 175.07 -66.60 -59.49
CA GLN A 52 174.66 -67.83 -58.78
C GLN A 52 175.70 -68.28 -57.76
N GLU A 53 177.01 -68.14 -58.00
CA GLU A 53 178.02 -68.53 -56.98
C GLU A 53 178.00 -67.66 -55.70
N PHE A 54 177.37 -66.47 -55.74
CA PHE A 54 177.16 -65.64 -54.54
C PHE A 54 175.72 -65.71 -54.00
N ALA A 55 174.73 -66.02 -54.85
CA ALA A 55 173.31 -66.11 -54.51
C ALA A 55 172.85 -67.52 -54.10
N ALA A 56 173.53 -68.57 -54.53
CA ALA A 56 173.22 -69.98 -54.20
C ALA A 56 173.69 -70.40 -52.79
N ASN A 57 174.16 -69.46 -51.96
CA ASN A 57 174.45 -69.72 -50.55
C ASN A 57 173.15 -69.61 -49.72
N PRO A 58 172.68 -70.70 -49.06
CA PRO A 58 171.39 -70.72 -48.35
C PRO A 58 171.21 -69.70 -47.22
N MET A 59 172.26 -68.98 -46.82
CA MET A 59 172.21 -67.92 -45.81
C MET A 59 171.59 -66.60 -46.32
N MET A 60 171.49 -66.36 -47.64
CA MET A 60 170.98 -65.09 -48.20
C MET A 60 169.48 -65.06 -48.50
N THR A 61 168.81 -66.21 -48.55
CA THR A 61 167.37 -66.30 -48.89
C THR A 61 166.44 -65.57 -47.91
N ARG A 62 166.75 -65.55 -46.61
CA ARG A 62 165.96 -64.80 -45.60
C ARG A 62 166.09 -63.28 -45.72
N VAL A 63 167.19 -62.78 -46.29
CA VAL A 63 167.37 -61.34 -46.57
C VAL A 63 166.55 -60.96 -47.82
N GLN A 64 166.52 -61.84 -48.82
CA GLN A 64 165.70 -61.67 -50.02
C GLN A 64 164.20 -61.83 -49.72
N SER A 65 163.79 -62.76 -48.86
CA SER A 65 162.38 -62.93 -48.46
C SER A 65 161.86 -61.71 -47.69
N ALA A 66 162.65 -61.13 -46.79
CA ALA A 66 162.26 -59.92 -46.06
C ALA A 66 161.99 -58.71 -46.99
N LEU A 67 162.70 -58.61 -48.12
CA LEU A 67 162.44 -57.60 -49.15
C LEU A 67 161.18 -57.93 -49.97
N TYR A 68 160.98 -59.21 -50.30
CA TYR A 68 159.79 -59.69 -51.03
C TYR A 68 158.51 -59.53 -50.20
N ASP A 69 158.53 -59.88 -48.92
CA ASP A 69 157.41 -59.74 -48.00
C ASP A 69 157.04 -58.26 -47.79
N GLN A 70 158.01 -57.34 -47.78
CA GLN A 70 157.74 -55.90 -47.75
C GLN A 70 156.92 -55.46 -48.98
N LEU A 71 157.33 -55.87 -50.19
CA LEU A 71 156.62 -55.56 -51.43
C LEU A 71 155.24 -56.23 -51.48
N LYS A 72 155.16 -57.51 -51.09
CA LYS A 72 153.91 -58.27 -51.05
C LYS A 72 152.90 -57.69 -50.07
N ASN A 73 153.32 -57.31 -48.86
CA ASN A 73 152.43 -56.66 -47.89
C ASN A 73 151.91 -55.30 -48.41
N THR A 74 152.69 -54.57 -49.22
CA THR A 74 152.17 -53.35 -49.88
C THR A 74 151.18 -53.66 -51.01
N PHE A 75 151.39 -54.74 -51.76
CA PHE A 75 150.47 -55.20 -52.80
C PHE A 75 149.14 -55.69 -52.20
N ASP A 76 149.20 -56.60 -51.21
CA ASP A 76 148.03 -57.17 -50.54
C ASP A 76 147.19 -56.07 -49.85
N ARG A 77 147.83 -55.04 -49.27
CA ARG A 77 147.10 -53.87 -48.72
C ARG A 77 146.37 -53.07 -49.81
N VAL A 78 147.00 -52.83 -50.96
CA VAL A 78 146.37 -52.10 -52.08
C VAL A 78 145.25 -52.91 -52.72
N MET A 79 145.39 -54.24 -52.79
CA MET A 79 144.34 -55.18 -53.19
C MET A 79 143.11 -55.09 -52.26
N ILE A 80 143.31 -55.05 -50.94
CA ILE A 80 142.20 -54.89 -49.98
C ILE A 80 141.60 -53.49 -50.08
N GLU A 81 142.41 -52.43 -50.13
CA GLU A 81 141.92 -51.05 -50.36
C GLU A 81 141.15 -50.91 -51.70
N LEU A 82 141.44 -51.74 -52.71
CA LEU A 82 140.68 -51.80 -53.96
C LEU A 82 139.31 -52.50 -53.78
N LEU A 83 139.30 -53.70 -53.18
CA LEU A 83 138.07 -54.47 -52.96
C LEU A 83 137.06 -53.72 -52.07
N ASP A 84 137.52 -53.09 -50.98
CA ASP A 84 136.69 -52.24 -50.11
C ASP A 84 136.04 -51.08 -50.90
N ARG A 85 136.76 -50.53 -51.90
CA ARG A 85 136.26 -49.46 -52.76
C ARG A 85 135.29 -49.95 -53.84
N GLU A 86 135.50 -51.15 -54.37
CA GLU A 86 134.56 -51.79 -55.29
C GLU A 86 133.24 -52.16 -54.58
N GLU A 87 133.30 -52.69 -53.36
CA GLU A 87 132.11 -53.00 -52.56
C GLU A 87 131.36 -51.72 -52.14
N ALA A 88 132.07 -50.69 -51.68
CA ALA A 88 131.47 -49.38 -51.39
C ALA A 88 130.78 -48.76 -52.64
N LEU A 89 131.41 -48.88 -53.82
CA LEU A 89 130.82 -48.41 -55.08
C LEU A 89 129.62 -49.25 -55.52
N ARG A 90 129.56 -50.54 -55.16
CA ARG A 90 128.41 -51.41 -55.39
C ARG A 90 127.23 -51.03 -54.49
N ASN A 91 127.49 -50.76 -53.21
CA ASN A 91 126.47 -50.32 -52.25
C ASN A 91 125.88 -48.96 -52.66
N VAL A 92 126.72 -47.97 -53.00
CA VAL A 92 126.23 -46.65 -53.48
C VAL A 92 125.42 -46.75 -54.78
N LYS A 93 125.69 -47.73 -55.65
CA LYS A 93 124.85 -48.00 -56.82
C LYS A 93 123.49 -48.60 -56.45
N ALA A 94 123.46 -49.54 -55.51
CA ALA A 94 122.22 -50.11 -54.98
C ALA A 94 121.37 -49.05 -54.28
N ASP A 95 121.97 -48.22 -53.41
CA ASP A 95 121.29 -47.10 -52.75
C ASP A 95 120.69 -46.11 -53.77
N ARG A 96 121.44 -45.80 -54.85
CA ARG A 96 120.94 -44.93 -55.93
C ARG A 96 119.75 -45.55 -56.67
N GLU A 97 119.77 -46.87 -56.90
CA GLU A 97 118.68 -47.59 -57.55
C GLU A 97 117.45 -47.68 -56.64
N GLU A 98 117.64 -47.92 -55.33
CA GLU A 98 116.56 -47.92 -54.35
C GLU A 98 115.94 -46.52 -54.19
N CYS A 99 116.75 -45.46 -54.07
CA CYS A 99 116.27 -44.07 -54.11
C CYS A 99 115.52 -43.76 -55.42
N GLY A 100 115.95 -44.32 -56.56
CA GLY A 100 115.24 -44.20 -57.84
C GLY A 100 113.85 -44.85 -57.82
N VAL A 101 113.74 -46.06 -57.26
CA VAL A 101 112.46 -46.77 -57.08
C VAL A 101 111.56 -46.03 -56.08
N GLN A 102 112.11 -45.53 -54.97
CA GLN A 102 111.37 -44.72 -53.99
C GLN A 102 110.86 -43.41 -54.62
N LEU A 103 111.69 -42.71 -55.42
CA LEU A 103 111.29 -41.49 -56.13
C LEU A 103 110.15 -41.78 -57.12
N TYR A 104 110.25 -42.85 -57.91
CA TYR A 104 109.17 -43.26 -58.81
C TYR A 104 107.90 -43.65 -58.06
N GLY A 105 108.02 -44.32 -56.91
CA GLY A 105 106.91 -44.60 -56.00
C GLY A 105 106.23 -43.33 -55.50
N MET A 106 107.01 -42.32 -55.08
CA MET A 106 106.48 -41.02 -54.66
C MET A 106 105.85 -40.24 -55.82
N GLN A 107 106.43 -40.29 -57.03
CA GLN A 107 105.82 -39.70 -58.24
C GLN A 107 104.47 -40.36 -58.57
N GLN A 108 104.37 -41.69 -58.46
CA GLN A 108 103.10 -42.39 -58.68
C GLN A 108 102.07 -42.09 -57.58
N GLN A 109 102.49 -41.92 -56.33
CA GLN A 109 101.62 -41.46 -55.25
C GLN A 109 101.13 -40.02 -55.49
N LEU A 110 102.03 -39.12 -55.91
CA LEU A 110 101.70 -37.72 -56.21
C LEU A 110 100.72 -37.61 -57.39
N ALA A 111 100.92 -38.37 -58.47
CA ALA A 111 99.98 -38.41 -59.59
C ALA A 111 98.59 -38.95 -59.17
N LYS A 112 98.54 -39.98 -58.31
CA LYS A 112 97.27 -40.46 -57.72
C LYS A 112 96.60 -39.38 -56.87
N LEU A 113 97.36 -38.67 -56.05
CA LEU A 113 96.84 -37.58 -55.21
C LEU A 113 96.30 -36.42 -56.04
N GLN A 114 97.02 -36.00 -57.10
CA GLN A 114 96.55 -34.98 -58.05
C GLN A 114 95.24 -35.40 -58.72
N LEU A 115 95.15 -36.64 -59.22
CA LEU A 115 93.91 -37.17 -59.80
C LEU A 115 92.75 -37.16 -58.78
N THR A 116 92.99 -37.56 -57.52
CA THR A 116 91.95 -37.50 -56.48
C THR A 116 91.56 -36.08 -56.09
N LEU A 117 92.50 -35.12 -56.17
CA LEU A 117 92.23 -33.70 -55.92
C LEU A 117 91.36 -33.11 -57.04
N GLU A 118 91.67 -33.38 -58.30
CA GLU A 118 90.86 -32.97 -59.45
C GLU A 118 89.44 -33.58 -59.39
N GLN A 119 89.32 -34.87 -59.05
CA GLN A 119 88.02 -35.51 -58.83
C GLN A 119 87.27 -34.89 -57.63
N ALA A 120 87.96 -34.50 -56.57
CA ALA A 120 87.36 -33.79 -55.44
C ALA A 120 86.90 -32.38 -55.82
N HIS A 121 87.66 -31.63 -56.63
CA HIS A 121 87.26 -30.33 -57.16
C HIS A 121 86.07 -30.43 -58.11
N GLN A 122 86.02 -31.42 -59.00
CA GLN A 122 84.85 -31.66 -59.86
C GLN A 122 83.60 -31.97 -59.01
N ARG A 123 83.72 -32.85 -58.01
CA ARG A 123 82.62 -33.14 -57.07
C ARG A 123 82.19 -31.90 -56.27
N PHE A 124 83.14 -31.08 -55.82
CA PHE A 124 82.85 -29.84 -55.11
C PHE A 124 82.06 -28.86 -56.00
N ASN A 125 82.47 -28.67 -57.25
CA ASN A 125 81.75 -27.80 -58.19
C ASN A 125 80.33 -28.33 -58.44
N MET A 126 80.17 -29.63 -58.72
CA MET A 126 78.83 -30.24 -58.87
C MET A 126 77.94 -30.07 -57.64
N ILE A 127 78.50 -30.20 -56.43
CA ILE A 127 77.77 -29.97 -55.17
C ILE A 127 77.43 -28.49 -55.00
N ASN A 128 78.31 -27.58 -55.41
CA ASN A 128 78.06 -26.14 -55.33
C ASN A 128 76.99 -25.67 -56.33
N ASP A 129 76.99 -26.22 -57.55
CA ASP A 129 75.99 -25.93 -58.58
C ASP A 129 74.61 -26.48 -58.17
N THR A 130 74.53 -27.76 -57.75
CA THR A 130 73.28 -28.34 -57.24
C THR A 130 72.77 -27.65 -55.97
N LYS A 131 73.66 -27.14 -55.11
CA LYS A 131 73.29 -26.26 -53.99
C LYS A 131 72.73 -24.93 -54.50
N GLY A 132 73.33 -24.31 -55.52
CA GLY A 132 72.83 -23.08 -56.14
C GLY A 132 71.42 -23.24 -56.72
N ASP A 133 71.19 -24.34 -57.45
CA ASP A 133 69.88 -24.70 -58.00
C ASP A 133 68.83 -24.96 -56.90
N ALA A 134 69.23 -25.64 -55.82
CA ALA A 134 68.37 -25.86 -54.65
C ALA A 134 68.06 -24.55 -53.91
N GLU A 135 69.04 -23.66 -53.71
CA GLU A 135 68.81 -22.34 -53.11
C GLU A 135 67.90 -21.45 -53.98
N SER A 136 68.06 -21.50 -55.31
CA SER A 136 67.19 -20.82 -56.27
C SER A 136 65.75 -21.35 -56.19
N SER A 137 65.60 -22.68 -56.21
CA SER A 137 64.30 -23.36 -56.06
C SER A 137 63.62 -23.04 -54.73
N ILE A 138 64.38 -22.97 -53.63
CA ILE A 138 63.87 -22.57 -52.30
C ILE A 138 63.46 -21.10 -52.28
N ARG A 139 64.15 -20.19 -52.99
CA ARG A 139 63.73 -18.79 -53.12
C ARG A 139 62.41 -18.69 -53.89
N GLN A 140 62.30 -19.35 -55.05
CA GLN A 140 61.07 -19.39 -55.84
C GLN A 140 59.89 -19.97 -55.06
N LEU A 141 60.09 -21.08 -54.33
CA LEU A 141 59.07 -21.65 -53.46
C LEU A 141 58.67 -20.72 -52.30
N LYS A 142 59.62 -19.98 -51.72
CA LYS A 142 59.32 -18.97 -50.68
C LYS A 142 58.53 -17.79 -51.24
N GLU A 143 58.86 -17.30 -52.42
CA GLU A 143 58.12 -16.22 -53.10
C GLU A 143 56.71 -16.68 -53.48
N SER A 144 56.57 -17.88 -54.05
CA SER A 144 55.26 -18.49 -54.35
C SER A 144 54.42 -18.69 -53.08
N HIS A 145 55.02 -19.22 -52.01
CA HIS A 145 54.31 -19.43 -50.75
C HIS A 145 53.91 -18.10 -50.07
N LEU A 146 54.73 -17.05 -50.18
CA LEU A 146 54.37 -15.71 -49.70
C LEU A 146 53.22 -15.11 -50.51
N ALA A 147 53.18 -15.30 -51.83
CA ALA A 147 52.09 -14.88 -52.69
C ALA A 147 50.79 -15.64 -52.40
N GLU A 148 50.85 -16.97 -52.29
CA GLU A 148 49.71 -17.82 -51.89
C GLU A 148 49.20 -17.48 -50.50
N LYS A 149 50.11 -17.23 -49.54
CA LYS A 149 49.73 -16.81 -48.19
C LYS A 149 49.07 -15.44 -48.18
N ALA A 150 49.56 -14.48 -48.96
CA ALA A 150 48.92 -13.17 -49.09
C ALA A 150 47.52 -13.30 -49.71
N ALA A 151 47.35 -14.12 -50.75
CA ALA A 151 46.05 -14.42 -51.34
C ALA A 151 45.12 -15.14 -50.36
N TYR A 152 45.63 -16.08 -49.56
CA TYR A 152 44.87 -16.76 -48.52
C TYR A 152 44.45 -15.81 -47.39
N ASP A 153 45.33 -14.93 -46.93
CA ASP A 153 45.01 -13.92 -45.91
C ASP A 153 43.99 -12.89 -46.44
N GLU A 154 44.03 -12.55 -47.74
CA GLU A 154 43.01 -11.72 -48.40
C GLU A 154 41.65 -12.45 -48.53
N ILE A 155 41.64 -13.72 -48.95
CA ILE A 155 40.43 -14.56 -48.97
C ILE A 155 39.87 -14.70 -47.56
N ARG A 156 40.70 -14.94 -46.55
CA ARG A 156 40.30 -15.05 -45.14
C ARG A 156 39.72 -13.73 -44.62
N LYS A 157 40.29 -12.59 -45.00
CA LYS A 157 39.74 -11.26 -44.69
C LYS A 157 38.38 -11.05 -45.35
N ASN A 158 38.21 -11.48 -46.60
CA ASN A 158 36.93 -11.43 -47.32
C ASN A 158 35.89 -12.39 -46.71
N VAL A 159 36.28 -13.59 -46.29
CA VAL A 159 35.40 -14.54 -45.57
C VAL A 159 34.97 -13.95 -44.22
N ASN A 160 35.88 -13.38 -43.43
CA ASN A 160 35.54 -12.72 -42.17
C ASN A 160 34.60 -11.52 -42.39
N LYS A 161 34.82 -10.74 -43.45
CA LYS A 161 33.93 -9.64 -43.83
C LYS A 161 32.54 -10.16 -44.20
N ASN A 162 32.46 -11.13 -45.11
CA ASN A 162 31.20 -11.74 -45.52
C ASN A 162 30.47 -12.41 -44.35
N GLN A 163 31.20 -13.00 -43.40
CA GLN A 163 30.63 -13.55 -42.17
C GLN A 163 30.03 -12.42 -41.31
N SER A 164 30.74 -11.31 -41.10
CA SER A 164 30.21 -10.15 -40.36
C SER A 164 29.01 -9.49 -41.06
N GLU A 165 28.98 -9.47 -42.39
CA GLU A 165 27.84 -9.00 -43.18
C GLU A 165 26.66 -9.97 -43.10
N LEU A 166 26.92 -11.29 -43.09
CA LEU A 166 25.91 -12.33 -42.92
C LEU A 166 25.34 -12.36 -41.50
N ASP A 167 26.16 -12.14 -40.48
CA ASP A 167 25.72 -12.02 -39.08
C ASP A 167 24.90 -10.74 -38.86
N ALA A 168 25.32 -9.61 -39.46
CA ALA A 168 24.52 -8.38 -39.48
C ALA A 168 23.19 -8.58 -40.22
N LEU A 169 23.19 -9.24 -41.38
CA LEU A 169 21.96 -9.57 -42.12
C LEU A 169 21.06 -10.51 -41.32
N ASN A 170 21.61 -11.54 -40.67
CA ASN A 170 20.86 -12.45 -39.80
C ASN A 170 20.23 -11.71 -38.61
N GLU A 171 20.94 -10.74 -38.01
CA GLU A 171 20.39 -9.91 -36.94
C GLU A 171 19.28 -8.98 -37.47
N THR A 172 19.44 -8.35 -38.64
CA THR A 172 18.33 -7.60 -39.26
C THR A 172 17.13 -8.49 -39.61
N ILE A 173 17.35 -9.73 -40.07
CA ILE A 173 16.30 -10.72 -40.32
C ILE A 173 15.63 -11.14 -39.01
N ARG A 174 16.37 -11.26 -37.91
CA ARG A 174 15.84 -11.56 -36.58
C ARG A 174 14.97 -10.41 -36.07
N GLN A 175 15.44 -9.17 -36.19
CA GLN A 175 14.68 -7.96 -35.85
C GLN A 175 13.41 -7.83 -36.71
N VAL A 176 13.50 -8.09 -38.03
CA VAL A 176 12.33 -8.11 -38.92
C VAL A 176 11.37 -9.26 -38.60
N LYS A 177 11.85 -10.43 -38.16
CA LYS A 177 10.99 -11.53 -37.70
C LYS A 177 10.27 -11.18 -36.40
N LEU A 178 11.00 -10.64 -35.41
CA LEU A 178 10.42 -10.15 -34.14
C LEU A 178 9.37 -9.08 -34.42
N TYR A 179 9.69 -8.07 -35.24
CA TYR A 179 8.74 -7.03 -35.63
C TYR A 179 7.52 -7.59 -36.37
N ASN A 180 7.66 -8.62 -37.22
CA ASN A 180 6.52 -9.28 -37.85
C ASN A 180 5.69 -10.13 -36.87
N GLU A 181 6.31 -10.75 -35.86
CA GLU A 181 5.59 -11.47 -34.80
C GLU A 181 4.86 -10.53 -33.85
N GLU A 182 5.50 -9.43 -33.46
CA GLU A 182 4.90 -8.31 -32.71
C GLU A 182 3.74 -7.70 -33.49
N MET A 183 3.95 -7.30 -34.75
CA MET A 183 2.90 -6.79 -35.64
C MET A 183 1.75 -7.80 -35.83
N LYS A 184 2.04 -9.10 -35.94
CA LYS A 184 1.00 -10.15 -35.99
C LYS A 184 0.26 -10.28 -34.66
N GLY A 185 0.94 -10.08 -33.53
CA GLY A 185 0.35 -9.97 -32.19
C GLY A 185 -0.55 -8.75 -32.07
N GLU A 186 -0.07 -7.57 -32.47
CA GLU A 186 -0.83 -6.32 -32.52
C GLU A 186 -2.04 -6.41 -33.45
N ILE A 187 -1.92 -7.06 -34.62
CA ILE A 187 -3.04 -7.34 -35.53
C ILE A 187 -4.07 -8.28 -34.87
N GLN A 188 -3.64 -9.26 -34.08
CA GLN A 188 -4.57 -10.12 -33.32
C GLN A 188 -5.22 -9.37 -32.15
N VAL A 189 -4.48 -8.51 -31.46
CA VAL A 189 -5.00 -7.68 -30.35
C VAL A 189 -5.97 -6.64 -30.89
N THR A 190 -5.64 -5.92 -31.95
CA THR A 190 -6.55 -4.99 -32.63
C THR A 190 -7.75 -5.72 -33.20
N ARG A 191 -7.60 -6.88 -33.86
CA ARG A 191 -8.75 -7.67 -34.33
C ARG A 191 -9.67 -8.16 -33.20
N ARG A 192 -9.12 -8.52 -32.04
CA ARG A 192 -9.92 -8.84 -30.84
C ARG A 192 -10.56 -7.58 -30.25
N ALA A 193 -9.87 -6.45 -30.27
CA ALA A 193 -10.39 -5.16 -29.81
C ALA A 193 -11.50 -4.63 -30.74
N THR A 194 -11.40 -4.81 -32.07
CA THR A 194 -12.45 -4.46 -33.03
C THR A 194 -13.65 -5.39 -32.87
N TYR A 195 -13.48 -6.71 -32.72
CA TYR A 195 -14.62 -7.59 -32.44
C TYR A 195 -15.28 -7.27 -31.09
N LYS A 196 -14.51 -6.99 -30.04
CA LYS A 196 -15.06 -6.54 -28.76
C LYS A 196 -15.74 -5.17 -28.88
N ALA A 197 -15.22 -4.26 -29.71
CA ALA A 197 -15.86 -2.98 -29.97
C ALA A 197 -17.15 -3.15 -30.79
N GLU A 198 -17.18 -4.03 -31.79
CA GLU A 198 -18.38 -4.37 -32.56
C GLU A 198 -19.44 -5.02 -31.67
N ASP A 199 -19.08 -5.95 -30.79
CA ASP A 199 -20.02 -6.58 -29.87
C ASP A 199 -20.50 -5.59 -28.80
N ASN A 200 -19.62 -4.74 -28.24
CA ASN A 200 -20.02 -3.62 -27.39
C ASN A 200 -20.96 -2.65 -28.13
N VAL A 201 -20.72 -2.38 -29.42
CA VAL A 201 -21.60 -1.52 -30.25
C VAL A 201 -22.96 -2.19 -30.46
N LYS A 202 -23.03 -3.50 -30.74
CA LYS A 202 -24.30 -4.25 -30.82
C LYS A 202 -25.05 -4.25 -29.47
N GLU A 203 -24.34 -4.40 -28.36
CA GLU A 203 -24.93 -4.28 -27.02
C GLU A 203 -25.47 -2.87 -26.77
N LEU A 204 -24.72 -1.83 -27.14
CA LEU A 204 -25.15 -0.44 -27.07
C LEU A 204 -26.31 -0.12 -28.01
N GLU A 205 -26.35 -0.67 -29.23
CA GLU A 205 -27.48 -0.56 -30.17
C GLU A 205 -28.72 -1.26 -29.64
N SER A 206 -28.57 -2.44 -29.03
CA SER A 206 -29.67 -3.17 -28.37
C SER A 206 -30.21 -2.39 -27.16
N ALA A 207 -29.32 -1.87 -26.31
CA ALA A 207 -29.67 -1.02 -25.19
C ALA A 207 -30.30 0.30 -25.65
N LYS A 208 -29.81 0.89 -26.74
CA LYS A 208 -30.35 2.12 -27.34
C LYS A 208 -31.74 1.88 -27.91
N LYS A 209 -31.96 0.78 -28.62
CA LYS A 209 -33.29 0.35 -29.07
C LYS A 209 -34.26 0.12 -27.90
N GLY A 210 -33.79 -0.44 -26.79
CA GLY A 210 -34.55 -0.54 -25.54
C GLY A 210 -34.88 0.83 -24.94
N GLN A 211 -33.93 1.76 -24.95
CA GLN A 211 -34.13 3.15 -24.53
C GLN A 211 -35.13 3.88 -25.43
N ASP A 212 -35.07 3.69 -26.74
CA ASP A 212 -35.94 4.35 -27.71
C ASP A 212 -37.38 3.84 -27.58
N LEU A 213 -37.60 2.53 -27.40
CA LEU A 213 -38.91 1.96 -27.06
C LEU A 213 -39.45 2.51 -25.71
N TYR A 214 -38.58 2.75 -24.74
CA TYR A 214 -38.95 3.36 -23.46
C TYR A 214 -39.28 4.85 -23.61
N ILE A 215 -38.52 5.59 -24.44
CA ILE A 215 -38.80 6.99 -24.80
C ILE A 215 -40.13 7.09 -25.54
N ASP A 216 -40.45 6.19 -26.47
CA ASP A 216 -41.73 6.18 -27.16
C ASP A 216 -42.91 5.90 -26.20
N ASN A 217 -42.75 4.98 -25.26
CA ASN A 217 -43.75 4.73 -24.21
C ASN A 217 -43.92 5.94 -23.28
N LEU A 218 -42.81 6.59 -22.87
CA LEU A 218 -42.87 7.85 -22.13
C LEU A 218 -43.51 8.98 -22.94
N ASN A 219 -43.25 9.09 -24.24
CA ASN A 219 -43.86 10.07 -25.13
C ASN A 219 -45.36 9.82 -25.32
N GLU A 220 -45.80 8.56 -25.44
CA GLU A 220 -47.21 8.20 -25.38
C GLU A 220 -47.83 8.57 -24.03
N ARG A 221 -47.14 8.31 -22.92
CA ARG A 221 -47.63 8.65 -21.58
C ARG A 221 -47.72 10.16 -21.39
N ILE A 222 -46.76 10.92 -21.90
CA ILE A 222 -46.77 12.38 -21.93
C ILE A 222 -47.96 12.88 -22.77
N LYS A 223 -48.20 12.33 -23.96
CA LYS A 223 -49.38 12.68 -24.78
C LYS A 223 -50.70 12.38 -24.06
N LYS A 224 -50.81 11.23 -23.39
CA LYS A 224 -51.98 10.84 -22.58
C LYS A 224 -52.18 11.81 -21.40
N LEU A 225 -51.11 12.13 -20.66
CA LEU A 225 -51.14 13.09 -19.56
C LEU A 225 -51.43 14.52 -20.03
N GLN A 226 -50.92 14.96 -21.19
CA GLN A 226 -51.25 16.25 -21.78
C GLN A 226 -52.72 16.33 -22.22
N ALA A 227 -53.28 15.23 -22.74
CA ALA A 227 -54.71 15.15 -23.01
C ALA A 227 -55.54 15.22 -21.71
N GLU A 228 -55.17 14.46 -20.68
CA GLU A 228 -55.79 14.51 -19.34
C GLU A 228 -55.69 15.91 -18.69
N ILE A 229 -54.55 16.60 -18.82
CA ILE A 229 -54.36 17.99 -18.38
C ILE A 229 -55.28 18.92 -19.18
N SER A 230 -55.29 18.86 -20.52
CA SER A 230 -56.15 19.74 -21.34
C SER A 230 -57.65 19.55 -21.06
N LEU A 231 -58.06 18.31 -20.76
CA LEU A 231 -59.42 18.00 -20.32
C LEU A 231 -59.72 18.60 -18.94
N SER A 232 -58.77 18.47 -18.00
CA SER A 232 -58.89 19.00 -16.64
C SER A 232 -58.87 20.54 -16.63
N GLU A 233 -58.06 21.18 -17.47
CA GLU A 233 -58.04 22.63 -17.68
C GLU A 233 -59.36 23.11 -18.27
N ALA A 234 -59.91 22.42 -19.29
CA ALA A 234 -61.22 22.75 -19.84
C ALA A 234 -62.36 22.59 -18.81
N GLN A 235 -62.30 21.55 -17.97
CA GLN A 235 -63.23 21.35 -16.85
C GLN A 235 -63.09 22.45 -15.79
N LEU A 236 -61.87 22.82 -15.40
CA LEU A 236 -61.61 23.90 -14.45
C LEU A 236 -62.07 25.26 -14.98
N LEU A 237 -61.89 25.54 -16.27
CA LEU A 237 -62.34 26.78 -16.90
C LEU A 237 -63.88 26.85 -16.96
N ALA A 238 -64.53 25.72 -17.28
CA ALA A 238 -65.99 25.60 -17.22
C ALA A 238 -66.54 25.74 -15.78
N GLN A 239 -65.91 25.09 -14.79
CA GLN A 239 -66.28 25.21 -13.38
C GLN A 239 -66.02 26.62 -12.83
N ALA A 240 -64.93 27.27 -13.22
CA ALA A 240 -64.64 28.65 -12.84
C ALA A 240 -65.70 29.61 -13.40
N LYS A 241 -66.13 29.41 -14.66
CA LYS A 241 -67.23 30.17 -15.26
C LYS A 241 -68.55 29.95 -14.52
N GLN A 242 -68.93 28.69 -14.27
CA GLN A 242 -70.14 28.36 -13.48
C GLN A 242 -70.08 28.93 -12.05
N THR A 243 -68.91 28.92 -11.43
CA THR A 243 -68.69 29.50 -10.09
C THR A 243 -68.76 31.02 -10.12
N MET A 244 -68.34 31.66 -11.21
CA MET A 244 -68.48 33.11 -11.42
C MET A 244 -69.95 33.49 -11.62
N GLU A 245 -70.68 32.79 -12.49
CA GLU A 245 -72.12 32.94 -12.69
C GLU A 245 -72.91 32.72 -11.38
N ALA A 246 -72.54 31.70 -10.59
CA ALA A 246 -73.14 31.47 -9.27
C ALA A 246 -72.78 32.55 -8.24
N LYS A 247 -71.58 33.14 -8.30
CA LYS A 247 -71.18 34.28 -7.45
C LYS A 247 -71.90 35.57 -7.83
N GLU A 248 -72.14 35.79 -9.11
CA GLU A 248 -72.92 36.91 -9.64
C GLU A 248 -74.37 36.80 -9.14
N MET A 249 -75.00 35.64 -9.33
CA MET A 249 -76.32 35.31 -8.74
C MET A 249 -76.37 35.46 -7.21
N LEU A 250 -75.32 35.07 -6.48
CA LEU A 250 -75.23 35.27 -5.02
C LEU A 250 -75.05 36.75 -4.63
N SER A 251 -74.37 37.55 -5.47
CA SER A 251 -74.23 38.98 -5.26
C SER A 251 -75.53 39.73 -5.55
N GLU A 252 -76.25 39.34 -6.61
CA GLU A 252 -77.57 39.89 -6.95
C GLU A 252 -78.60 39.53 -5.86
N THR A 253 -78.68 38.26 -5.48
CA THR A 253 -79.59 37.85 -4.37
C THR A 253 -79.17 38.43 -3.02
N GLY A 254 -77.88 38.69 -2.80
CA GLY A 254 -77.40 39.45 -1.64
C GLY A 254 -77.88 40.91 -1.65
N ALA A 255 -77.80 41.58 -2.79
CA ALA A 255 -78.32 42.95 -2.95
C ALA A 255 -79.85 43.01 -2.80
N GLU A 256 -80.59 42.03 -3.30
CA GLU A 256 -82.03 41.87 -3.07
C GLU A 256 -82.35 41.61 -1.58
N MET A 257 -81.55 40.80 -0.88
CA MET A 257 -81.71 40.61 0.56
C MET A 257 -81.44 41.88 1.36
N ASP A 258 -80.43 42.68 0.98
CA ASP A 258 -80.14 43.97 1.61
C ASP A 258 -81.25 45.00 1.33
N LEU A 259 -81.84 44.98 0.12
CA LEU A 259 -83.01 45.80 -0.24
C LEU A 259 -84.22 45.42 0.64
N ILE A 260 -84.55 44.13 0.75
CA ILE A 260 -85.61 43.61 1.63
C ILE A 260 -85.33 43.95 3.10
N ALA A 261 -84.07 43.91 3.54
CA ALA A 261 -83.69 44.29 4.91
C ALA A 261 -83.87 45.80 5.15
N PHE A 262 -83.55 46.64 4.16
CA PHE A 262 -83.80 48.08 4.18
C PHE A 262 -85.31 48.39 4.24
N GLU A 263 -86.12 47.76 3.38
CA GLU A 263 -87.58 47.91 3.39
C GLU A 263 -88.20 47.46 4.72
N LYS A 264 -87.79 46.29 5.26
CA LYS A 264 -88.22 45.82 6.59
C LYS A 264 -87.84 46.81 7.69
N LYS A 265 -86.66 47.43 7.62
CA LYS A 265 -86.21 48.45 8.59
C LYS A 265 -87.03 49.74 8.47
N GLN A 266 -87.35 50.18 7.25
CA GLN A 266 -88.21 51.32 6.98
C GLN A 266 -89.65 51.08 7.47
N LEU A 267 -90.23 49.91 7.17
CA LEU A 267 -91.54 49.48 7.67
C LEU A 267 -91.57 49.39 9.19
N MET A 268 -90.55 48.82 9.83
CA MET A 268 -90.43 48.80 11.30
C MET A 268 -90.32 50.21 11.90
N GLN A 269 -89.67 51.15 11.21
CA GLN A 269 -89.60 52.55 11.65
C GLN A 269 -90.94 53.27 11.49
N GLN A 270 -91.65 53.06 10.37
CA GLN A 270 -93.00 53.55 10.15
C GLN A 270 -93.97 52.99 11.20
N TRP A 271 -93.96 51.67 11.42
CA TRP A 271 -94.78 50.99 12.43
C TRP A 271 -94.49 51.51 13.85
N LYS A 272 -93.22 51.66 14.24
CA LYS A 272 -92.85 52.30 15.52
C LYS A 272 -93.36 53.74 15.62
N SER A 273 -93.31 54.52 14.54
CA SER A 273 -93.86 55.87 14.53
C SER A 273 -95.39 55.88 14.65
N SER A 274 -96.09 54.91 14.06
CA SER A 274 -97.52 54.71 14.20
C SER A 274 -97.91 54.27 15.62
N ILE A 275 -97.10 53.43 16.27
CA ILE A 275 -97.26 53.09 17.69
C ILE A 275 -97.09 54.33 18.56
N ILE A 276 -96.04 55.14 18.37
CA ILE A 276 -95.84 56.38 19.14
C ILE A 276 -96.99 57.37 18.92
N ALA A 277 -97.58 57.40 17.72
CA ALA A 277 -98.76 58.19 17.41
C ALA A 277 -100.07 57.59 17.96
N LEU A 278 -100.12 56.29 18.27
CA LEU A 278 -101.20 55.64 19.01
C LEU A 278 -101.04 55.91 20.51
N THR A 279 -99.87 55.66 21.12
CA THR A 279 -99.67 55.91 22.55
C THR A 279 -99.91 57.37 22.93
N ARG A 280 -99.51 58.34 22.08
CA ARG A 280 -99.87 59.77 22.30
C ARG A 280 -101.36 60.06 22.17
N ARG A 281 -102.10 59.30 21.35
CA ARG A 281 -103.57 59.41 21.29
C ARG A 281 -104.20 58.76 22.52
N ASP A 282 -103.68 57.62 22.98
CA ASP A 282 -104.15 56.93 24.20
C ASP A 282 -103.85 57.74 25.46
N GLU A 283 -102.71 58.44 25.54
CA GLU A 283 -102.38 59.43 26.58
C GLU A 283 -103.37 60.60 26.55
N ALA A 284 -103.66 61.15 25.35
CA ALA A 284 -104.64 62.24 25.21
C ALA A 284 -106.08 61.79 25.53
N LEU A 285 -106.45 60.55 25.18
CA LEU A 285 -107.74 59.94 25.48
C LEU A 285 -107.84 59.65 26.99
N SER A 286 -106.78 59.14 27.61
CA SER A 286 -106.68 58.95 29.07
C SER A 286 -106.82 60.27 29.82
N ALA A 287 -106.13 61.33 29.38
CA ALA A 287 -106.28 62.68 29.94
C ALA A 287 -107.71 63.20 29.78
N ALA A 288 -108.33 63.03 28.61
CA ALA A 288 -109.73 63.42 28.36
C ALA A 288 -110.72 62.63 29.23
N THR A 289 -110.53 61.32 29.40
CA THR A 289 -111.39 60.48 30.27
C THR A 289 -111.21 60.80 31.76
N THR A 290 -109.99 61.19 32.18
CA THR A 290 -109.74 61.66 33.55
C THR A 290 -110.48 62.98 33.79
N ALA A 291 -110.32 63.96 32.90
CA ALA A 291 -111.05 65.22 32.97
C ALA A 291 -112.59 65.05 32.92
N LEU A 292 -113.10 64.10 32.12
CA LEU A 292 -114.51 63.73 32.09
C LEU A 292 -114.97 63.14 33.43
N LYS A 293 -114.14 62.30 34.06
CA LYS A 293 -114.42 61.67 35.35
C LYS A 293 -114.43 62.70 36.49
N ASP A 294 -113.49 63.65 36.46
CA ASP A 294 -113.41 64.76 37.42
C ASP A 294 -114.64 65.69 37.29
N ALA A 295 -115.08 65.97 36.06
CA ALA A 295 -116.33 66.69 35.80
C ALA A 295 -117.58 65.92 36.26
N GLN A 296 -117.59 64.59 36.11
CA GLN A 296 -118.67 63.73 36.63
C GLN A 296 -118.69 63.68 38.17
N THR A 297 -117.54 63.71 38.84
CA THR A 297 -117.50 63.82 40.31
C THR A 297 -117.97 65.20 40.76
N ALA A 298 -117.51 66.29 40.13
CA ALA A 298 -117.99 67.64 40.45
C ALA A 298 -119.51 67.78 40.22
N THR A 299 -120.06 67.13 39.19
CA THR A 299 -121.52 67.09 38.96
C THR A 299 -122.25 66.37 40.11
N LYS A 300 -121.71 65.24 40.61
CA LYS A 300 -122.26 64.54 41.78
C LYS A 300 -122.14 65.38 43.06
N ASP A 301 -121.04 66.10 43.24
CA ASP A 301 -120.86 66.99 44.38
C ASP A 301 -121.92 68.09 44.34
N TYR A 302 -122.15 68.73 43.19
CA TYR A 302 -123.27 69.67 42.99
C TYR A 302 -124.65 69.03 43.21
N ASP A 303 -124.90 67.79 42.78
CA ASP A 303 -126.15 67.08 43.09
C ASP A 303 -126.32 66.88 44.61
N THR A 304 -125.24 66.58 45.35
CA THR A 304 -125.31 66.47 46.82
C THR A 304 -125.50 67.82 47.52
N GLU A 305 -124.93 68.91 47.00
CA GLU A 305 -125.21 70.27 47.47
C GLU A 305 -126.66 70.66 47.20
N ILE A 306 -127.18 70.37 46.00
CA ILE A 306 -128.58 70.58 45.63
C ILE A 306 -129.52 69.80 46.55
N ASP A 307 -129.23 68.54 46.86
CA ASP A 307 -130.03 67.75 47.80
C ASP A 307 -129.88 68.22 49.26
N GLY A 308 -128.74 68.79 49.64
CA GLY A 308 -128.55 69.51 50.90
C GLY A 308 -129.47 70.73 50.98
N LEU A 309 -129.43 71.61 49.97
CA LEU A 309 -130.26 72.80 49.86
C LEU A 309 -131.76 72.47 49.82
N LYS A 310 -132.18 71.39 49.12
CA LYS A 310 -133.58 70.90 49.17
C LYS A 310 -134.01 70.53 50.60
N ARG A 311 -133.15 69.89 51.39
CA ARG A 311 -133.47 69.55 52.79
C ARG A 311 -133.56 70.78 53.68
N GLU A 312 -132.72 71.79 53.46
CA GLU A 312 -132.83 73.07 54.18
C GLU A 312 -134.10 73.85 53.79
N ILE A 313 -134.46 73.86 52.50
CA ILE A 313 -135.73 74.43 52.02
C ILE A 313 -136.92 73.74 52.68
N LEU A 314 -136.98 72.41 52.68
CA LEU A 314 -138.04 71.64 53.36
C LEU A 314 -138.09 71.94 54.88
N LYS A 315 -136.94 72.07 55.53
CA LYS A 315 -136.85 72.45 56.95
C LYS A 315 -137.37 73.87 57.21
N SER A 316 -137.08 74.82 56.30
CA SER A 316 -137.61 76.19 56.36
C SER A 316 -139.11 76.24 56.08
N GLN A 317 -139.63 75.40 55.19
CA GLN A 317 -141.06 75.28 54.91
C GLN A 317 -141.82 74.70 56.11
N ALA A 318 -141.30 73.66 56.75
CA ALA A 318 -141.87 73.12 57.99
C ALA A 318 -141.85 74.15 59.14
N GLN A 319 -140.80 74.98 59.24
CA GLN A 319 -140.79 76.11 60.18
C GLN A 319 -141.82 77.18 59.82
N ASN A 320 -142.03 77.46 58.54
CA ASN A 320 -143.05 78.41 58.11
C ASN A 320 -144.47 77.89 58.39
N GLU A 321 -144.73 76.59 58.18
CA GLU A 321 -145.99 75.94 58.59
C GLU A 321 -146.23 76.01 60.10
N THR A 322 -145.21 75.84 60.95
CA THR A 322 -145.40 76.03 62.40
C THR A 322 -145.71 77.48 62.76
N PHE A 323 -145.12 78.47 62.08
CA PHE A 323 -145.48 79.88 62.26
C PHE A 323 -146.89 80.21 61.77
N VAL A 324 -147.34 79.64 60.65
CA VAL A 324 -148.74 79.78 60.18
C VAL A 324 -149.72 79.16 61.18
N ASN A 325 -149.45 77.94 61.68
CA ASN A 325 -150.28 77.32 62.70
C ASN A 325 -150.33 78.12 64.02
N VAL A 326 -149.22 78.74 64.43
CA VAL A 326 -149.18 79.65 65.59
C VAL A 326 -149.96 80.94 65.31
N LYS A 327 -149.82 81.53 64.12
CA LYS A 327 -150.59 82.72 63.70
C LYS A 327 -152.10 82.44 63.75
N ASP A 328 -152.55 81.35 63.12
CA ASP A 328 -153.98 81.05 63.00
C ASP A 328 -154.59 80.68 64.36
N ARG A 329 -153.80 80.06 65.26
CA ARG A 329 -154.16 79.87 66.66
C ARG A 329 -154.28 81.21 67.41
N LEU A 330 -153.34 82.13 67.24
CA LEU A 330 -153.37 83.46 67.87
C LEU A 330 -154.51 84.33 67.31
N GLU A 331 -154.87 84.21 66.03
CA GLU A 331 -156.06 84.86 65.46
C GLU A 331 -157.36 84.27 66.02
N ALA A 332 -157.43 82.97 66.27
CA ALA A 332 -158.57 82.33 66.94
C ALA A 332 -158.68 82.75 68.42
N GLU A 333 -157.56 82.77 69.15
CA GLU A 333 -157.51 83.26 70.53
C GLU A 333 -157.85 84.76 70.61
N SER A 334 -157.42 85.59 69.65
CA SER A 334 -157.79 87.01 69.56
C SER A 334 -159.29 87.20 69.30
N LYS A 335 -159.88 86.47 68.34
CA LYS A 335 -161.34 86.51 68.10
C LYS A 335 -162.15 86.11 69.34
N PHE A 336 -161.71 85.05 70.03
CA PHE A 336 -162.34 84.62 71.29
C PHE A 336 -162.23 85.69 72.38
N ILE A 337 -161.12 86.43 72.45
CA ILE A 337 -160.96 87.55 73.39
C ILE A 337 -161.84 88.74 72.98
N ASP A 338 -161.93 89.09 71.70
CA ASP A 338 -162.80 90.17 71.20
C ASP A 338 -164.29 89.87 71.44
N ASP A 339 -164.74 88.63 71.23
CA ASP A 339 -166.11 88.19 71.53
C ASP A 339 -166.39 88.25 73.05
N ASN A 340 -165.43 87.86 73.89
CA ASN A 340 -165.56 88.01 75.35
C ASN A 340 -165.54 89.48 75.81
N ILE A 341 -164.79 90.35 75.13
CA ILE A 341 -164.82 91.80 75.38
C ILE A 341 -166.16 92.40 74.96
N SER A 342 -166.78 91.89 73.89
CA SER A 342 -168.12 92.27 73.44
C SER A 342 -169.20 91.91 74.47
N THR A 343 -169.23 90.66 74.95
CA THR A 343 -170.17 90.24 76.01
C THR A 343 -169.95 91.01 77.30
N ILE A 344 -168.71 91.11 77.81
CA ILE A 344 -168.39 91.86 79.04
C ILE A 344 -168.76 93.36 78.91
N ARG A 345 -168.67 93.98 77.72
CA ARG A 345 -169.15 95.35 77.51
C ARG A 345 -170.67 95.46 77.66
N SER A 346 -171.42 94.53 77.07
CA SER A 346 -172.90 94.50 77.20
C SER A 346 -173.36 94.27 78.65
N GLU A 347 -172.67 93.38 79.39
CA GLU A 347 -172.93 93.13 80.81
C GLU A 347 -172.58 94.34 81.67
N ARG A 348 -171.47 95.02 81.36
CA ARG A 348 -171.03 96.24 82.05
C ARG A 348 -172.01 97.40 81.89
N GLU A 349 -172.63 97.58 80.72
CA GLU A 349 -173.67 98.61 80.52
C GLU A 349 -174.95 98.28 81.30
N ALA A 350 -175.41 97.02 81.28
CA ALA A 350 -176.55 96.56 82.08
C ALA A 350 -176.30 96.70 83.60
N ILE A 351 -175.09 96.39 84.07
CA ILE A 351 -174.69 96.54 85.48
C ILE A 351 -174.53 98.02 85.84
N SER A 352 -174.02 98.87 84.95
CA SER A 352 -173.91 100.32 85.18
C SER A 352 -175.28 100.96 85.43
N ALA A 353 -176.30 100.59 84.65
CA ALA A 353 -177.68 101.05 84.86
C ALA A 353 -178.27 100.64 86.22
N ARG A 354 -177.98 99.41 86.69
CA ARG A 354 -178.34 98.96 88.05
C ARG A 354 -177.54 99.67 89.14
N PHE A 355 -176.27 99.94 88.91
CA PHE A 355 -175.37 100.58 89.87
C PHE A 355 -175.82 102.01 90.21
N THR A 356 -176.22 102.81 89.21
CA THR A 356 -176.73 104.18 89.44
C THR A 356 -178.02 104.20 90.28
N MET A 357 -178.84 103.15 90.22
CA MET A 357 -180.06 103.03 91.02
C MET A 357 -179.76 102.62 92.47
N LEU A 358 -178.85 101.65 92.67
CA LEU A 358 -178.41 101.20 94.00
C LEU A 358 -177.57 102.25 94.76
N GLN A 359 -176.76 103.04 94.05
CA GLN A 359 -175.90 104.07 94.64
C GLN A 359 -176.69 105.22 95.32
N ARG A 360 -177.97 105.41 94.97
CA ARG A 360 -178.89 106.31 95.71
C ARG A 360 -179.43 105.69 97.00
N SER A 361 -179.53 104.37 97.08
CA SER A 361 -180.05 103.65 98.25
C SER A 361 -178.99 103.48 99.34
N THR A 362 -177.77 103.05 98.99
CA THR A 362 -176.70 102.79 99.98
C THR A 362 -176.04 104.06 100.54
N LYS A 363 -176.25 105.24 99.93
CA LYS A 363 -175.85 106.50 100.55
C LYS A 363 -176.61 106.77 101.86
N SER A 364 -177.78 106.15 102.05
CA SER A 364 -178.57 106.23 103.30
C SER A 364 -178.12 105.25 104.38
N THR A 365 -177.34 104.20 104.06
CA THR A 365 -176.84 103.22 105.04
C THR A 365 -175.40 103.48 105.47
N LEU A 366 -174.67 104.34 104.74
CA LEU A 366 -173.30 104.76 105.06
C LEU A 366 -173.16 105.62 106.33
N GLU A 367 -174.26 106.13 106.89
CA GLU A 367 -174.24 106.94 108.12
C GLU A 367 -174.25 106.09 109.41
N GLU A 368 -174.55 104.77 109.35
CA GLU A 368 -174.57 103.91 110.54
C GLU A 368 -173.23 103.20 110.86
N GLU A 369 -172.43 102.80 109.86
CA GLU A 369 -171.21 101.99 110.12
C GLU A 369 -170.08 102.77 110.82
N VAL A 370 -170.13 104.11 110.79
CA VAL A 370 -169.14 105.02 111.42
C VAL A 370 -168.98 104.78 112.93
N LYS A 371 -169.90 104.07 113.60
CA LYS A 371 -169.87 103.82 115.04
C LYS A 371 -169.16 102.53 115.50
N VAL A 372 -168.83 101.56 114.63
CA VAL A 372 -168.47 100.19 115.09
C VAL A 372 -166.98 99.81 114.99
N LYS A 373 -166.27 100.14 113.89
CA LYS A 373 -164.90 99.62 113.65
C LYS A 373 -163.77 100.27 114.46
N ALA A 374 -164.06 101.27 115.29
CA ALA A 374 -163.11 101.89 116.22
C ALA A 374 -162.47 100.91 117.24
N ARG A 375 -162.97 99.67 117.37
CA ARG A 375 -162.46 98.65 118.30
C ARG A 375 -161.27 97.80 117.79
N GLY A 376 -160.91 97.84 116.50
CA GLY A 376 -159.87 96.96 115.94
C GLY A 376 -158.41 97.35 116.22
N VAL A 377 -158.16 98.59 116.67
CA VAL A 377 -156.84 99.26 116.62
C VAL A 377 -155.82 98.78 117.69
N VAL A 378 -156.22 97.94 118.64
CA VAL A 378 -155.46 97.74 119.90
C VAL A 378 -154.49 96.55 119.90
N ILE A 379 -154.83 95.41 119.28
CA ILE A 379 -154.12 94.12 119.54
C ILE A 379 -152.81 93.94 118.75
N GLY A 380 -152.60 94.63 117.63
CA GLY A 380 -151.45 94.39 116.74
C GLY A 380 -150.11 95.00 117.15
N LYS A 381 -150.08 95.92 118.13
CA LYS A 381 -148.90 96.77 118.39
C LYS A 381 -147.76 96.11 119.21
N GLU A 382 -147.97 94.92 119.77
CA GLU A 382 -147.09 94.40 120.83
C GLU A 382 -145.89 93.54 120.37
N LEU A 383 -145.86 93.00 119.14
CA LEU A 383 -144.79 92.06 118.74
C LEU A 383 -143.67 92.63 117.84
N GLY A 384 -143.71 93.93 117.50
CA GLY A 384 -142.83 94.52 116.48
C GLY A 384 -141.37 94.80 116.88
N ALA A 385 -141.02 94.80 118.17
CA ALA A 385 -139.81 95.51 118.63
C ALA A 385 -138.49 94.71 118.68
N VAL A 386 -138.51 93.38 118.83
CA VAL A 386 -137.32 92.64 119.35
C VAL A 386 -136.35 92.14 118.27
N ARG A 387 -136.79 91.89 117.03
CA ARG A 387 -135.93 91.21 116.02
C ARG A 387 -134.85 92.10 115.37
N GLN A 388 -134.89 93.41 115.57
CA GLN A 388 -134.04 94.35 114.83
C GLN A 388 -132.57 94.40 115.29
N ASN A 389 -132.25 93.85 116.48
CA ASN A 389 -130.92 94.00 117.10
C ASN A 389 -129.83 93.02 116.60
N VAL A 390 -130.17 91.93 115.92
CA VAL A 390 -129.17 90.90 115.52
C VAL A 390 -128.43 91.23 114.21
N ALA A 391 -128.94 92.20 113.43
CA ALA A 391 -128.41 92.55 112.11
C ALA A 391 -126.97 93.12 112.09
N VAL A 392 -126.39 93.48 113.24
CA VAL A 392 -125.06 94.11 113.33
C VAL A 392 -123.94 93.10 113.63
N ALA A 393 -124.20 92.09 114.47
CA ALA A 393 -123.18 91.14 114.95
C ALA A 393 -122.65 90.16 113.87
N VAL A 394 -123.35 90.03 112.73
CA VAL A 394 -122.98 89.08 111.67
C VAL A 394 -121.67 89.45 110.95
N ARG A 395 -121.26 90.74 111.00
CA ARG A 395 -120.14 91.25 110.19
C ARG A 395 -118.75 90.97 110.79
N GLU A 396 -118.66 90.70 112.09
CA GLU A 396 -117.40 90.31 112.78
C GLU A 396 -117.16 88.78 112.76
N ARG A 397 -118.16 87.99 112.37
CA ARG A 397 -118.15 86.52 112.47
C ARG A 397 -117.15 85.81 111.55
N HIS A 398 -116.88 86.35 110.36
CA HIS A 398 -116.17 85.59 109.30
C HIS A 398 -114.64 85.71 109.31
N LEU A 399 -114.06 86.73 109.96
CA LEU A 399 -112.59 86.78 110.18
C LEU A 399 -112.09 85.69 111.14
N LEU A 400 -112.99 85.02 111.86
CA LEU A 400 -112.69 83.88 112.74
C LEU A 400 -112.69 82.52 112.01
N GLU A 401 -113.13 82.43 110.76
CA GLU A 401 -113.20 81.13 110.05
C GLU A 401 -111.82 80.60 109.62
N GLU A 402 -110.83 81.47 109.41
CA GLU A 402 -109.45 81.06 109.07
C GLU A 402 -108.75 80.31 110.23
N GLY A 403 -109.18 80.50 111.48
CA GLY A 403 -108.68 79.78 112.63
C GLY A 403 -109.16 78.32 112.75
N ILE A 404 -110.21 77.93 112.01
CA ILE A 404 -110.89 76.63 112.18
C ILE A 404 -110.08 75.46 111.57
N ALA A 405 -109.09 75.75 110.71
CA ALA A 405 -108.22 74.72 110.13
C ALA A 405 -107.35 73.97 111.17
N VAL A 406 -107.10 74.56 112.34
CA VAL A 406 -106.14 74.03 113.33
C VAL A 406 -106.73 72.92 114.21
N ASN A 407 -108.04 72.89 114.45
CA ASN A 407 -108.65 72.10 115.54
C ASN A 407 -109.28 70.75 115.17
N ARG A 408 -109.09 70.21 113.95
CA ARG A 408 -109.67 68.89 113.57
C ARG A 408 -108.73 67.70 113.75
N HIS A 409 -107.50 67.91 114.23
CA HIS A 409 -106.54 66.82 114.52
C HIS A 409 -106.63 66.29 115.97
N GLU A 410 -107.33 66.98 116.87
CA GLU A 410 -107.46 66.60 118.27
C GLU A 410 -108.76 65.82 118.58
N GLN A 411 -108.87 64.55 118.15
CA GLN A 411 -109.77 63.59 118.82
C GLN A 411 -109.36 62.10 118.71
N ILE A 412 -109.18 61.45 119.87
CA ILE A 412 -108.29 60.30 120.18
C ILE A 412 -108.98 59.31 121.15
N THR A 413 -108.69 58.00 121.29
CA THR A 413 -108.12 56.91 120.47
C THR A 413 -108.22 55.60 121.30
N ALA A 414 -108.85 54.51 120.82
CA ALA A 414 -108.90 53.23 121.55
C ALA A 414 -109.19 52.01 120.63
N THR A 415 -108.59 50.81 120.77
CA THR A 415 -107.65 50.24 121.77
C THR A 415 -106.46 49.48 121.12
N LYS A 416 -105.44 49.09 121.91
CA LYS A 416 -104.12 48.58 121.44
C LYS A 416 -103.65 47.27 122.11
N ALA A 417 -104.52 46.48 122.72
CA ALA A 417 -104.12 45.26 123.44
C ALA A 417 -103.78 44.06 122.52
N THR A 418 -104.60 43.81 121.49
CA THR A 418 -104.48 42.64 120.60
C THR A 418 -103.36 42.73 119.57
N LYS A 419 -102.93 43.95 119.20
CA LYS A 419 -101.98 44.20 118.10
C LYS A 419 -100.52 43.81 118.37
N ASN A 420 -100.13 43.55 119.62
CA ASN A 420 -98.73 43.24 119.94
C ASN A 420 -98.41 41.73 119.88
N LEU A 421 -99.32 40.85 120.31
CA LEU A 421 -99.14 39.39 120.20
C LEU A 421 -99.09 38.95 118.72
N ALA A 422 -100.05 39.40 117.92
CA ALA A 422 -100.13 39.09 116.48
C ALA A 422 -98.93 39.58 115.65
N LYS A 423 -98.06 40.44 116.19
CA LYS A 423 -96.85 40.92 115.51
C LYS A 423 -95.65 39.99 115.66
N MET A 424 -95.50 39.29 116.78
CA MET A 424 -94.38 38.36 116.99
C MET A 424 -94.60 37.05 116.23
N GLU A 425 -95.83 36.52 116.26
CA GLU A 425 -96.25 35.36 115.45
C GLU A 425 -95.96 35.58 113.96
N LYS A 426 -96.33 36.75 113.44
CA LYS A 426 -96.12 37.13 112.03
C LYS A 426 -94.63 37.21 111.64
N ALA A 427 -93.72 37.51 112.57
CA ALA A 427 -92.30 37.61 112.29
C ALA A 427 -91.65 36.23 112.09
N ILE A 428 -92.01 35.24 112.90
CA ILE A 428 -91.47 33.87 112.78
C ILE A 428 -92.03 33.18 111.53
N ILE A 429 -93.33 33.33 111.26
CA ILE A 429 -93.97 32.79 110.04
C ILE A 429 -93.32 33.36 108.77
N SER A 430 -92.94 34.65 108.76
CA SER A 430 -92.30 35.27 107.58
C SER A 430 -90.93 34.67 107.26
N GLN A 431 -90.11 34.34 108.27
CA GLN A 431 -88.78 33.75 108.04
C GLN A 431 -88.84 32.27 107.62
N VAL A 432 -89.84 31.52 108.12
CA VAL A 432 -90.12 30.16 107.63
C VAL A 432 -90.53 30.22 106.16
N HIS A 433 -91.50 31.07 105.81
CA HIS A 433 -91.91 31.25 104.43
C HIS A 433 -90.78 31.73 103.52
N GLU A 434 -89.89 32.62 103.95
CA GLU A 434 -88.78 33.08 103.10
C GLU A 434 -87.77 31.97 102.78
N LYS A 435 -87.57 31.01 103.70
CA LYS A 435 -86.74 29.82 103.43
C LYS A 435 -87.48 28.73 102.67
N GLU A 436 -88.79 28.58 102.87
CA GLU A 436 -89.64 27.75 102.02
C GLU A 436 -89.70 28.27 100.58
N ILE A 437 -89.78 29.58 100.38
CA ILE A 437 -89.75 30.24 99.07
C ILE A 437 -88.41 29.99 98.38
N GLN A 438 -87.27 30.20 99.05
CA GLN A 438 -85.96 29.89 98.45
C GLN A 438 -85.79 28.40 98.08
N ALA A 439 -86.36 27.49 98.87
CA ALA A 439 -86.39 26.05 98.55
C ALA A 439 -87.39 25.70 97.43
N ALA A 440 -88.50 26.44 97.33
CA ALA A 440 -89.50 26.31 96.28
C ALA A 440 -88.97 26.87 94.96
N ASP A 441 -88.24 27.98 94.97
CA ASP A 441 -87.64 28.60 93.79
C ASP A 441 -86.53 27.71 93.20
N ILE A 442 -85.63 27.15 94.02
CA ILE A 442 -84.64 26.17 93.53
C ILE A 442 -85.32 24.90 93.00
N LYS A 443 -86.41 24.44 93.63
CA LYS A 443 -87.22 23.33 93.09
C LYS A 443 -87.96 23.72 91.81
N ASN A 444 -88.40 24.97 91.67
CA ASN A 444 -89.06 25.48 90.47
C ASN A 444 -88.06 25.63 89.32
N GLU A 445 -86.85 26.14 89.54
CA GLU A 445 -85.82 26.19 88.50
C GLU A 445 -85.35 24.78 88.10
N MET A 446 -85.20 23.85 89.07
CA MET A 446 -84.99 22.43 88.75
C MET A 446 -86.16 21.83 87.97
N ALA A 447 -87.41 22.12 88.35
CA ALA A 447 -88.60 21.65 87.65
C ALA A 447 -88.71 22.27 86.25
N ARG A 448 -88.29 23.52 86.07
CA ARG A 448 -88.29 24.25 84.80
C ARG A 448 -87.25 23.68 83.85
N ILE A 449 -86.01 23.47 84.31
CA ILE A 449 -84.97 22.78 83.53
C ILE A 449 -85.40 21.33 83.24
N LYS A 450 -86.03 20.62 84.19
CA LYS A 450 -86.57 19.27 83.98
C LYS A 450 -87.70 19.28 82.94
N VAL A 451 -88.58 20.28 82.96
CA VAL A 451 -89.65 20.50 81.98
C VAL A 451 -89.07 20.84 80.62
N ASP A 452 -88.07 21.72 80.51
CA ASP A 452 -87.43 22.05 79.23
C ASP A 452 -86.64 20.86 78.66
N THR A 453 -86.02 20.04 79.51
CA THR A 453 -85.39 18.77 79.11
C THR A 453 -86.46 17.77 78.63
N LEU A 454 -87.56 17.60 79.37
CA LEU A 454 -88.67 16.75 78.97
C LEU A 454 -89.43 17.29 77.76
N ASN A 455 -89.45 18.61 77.53
CA ASN A 455 -90.08 19.26 76.39
C ASN A 455 -89.21 19.11 75.14
N THR A 456 -87.88 19.19 75.27
CA THR A 456 -86.95 18.89 74.17
C THR A 456 -86.85 17.39 73.87
N GLU A 457 -86.95 16.51 74.88
CA GLU A 457 -87.14 15.07 74.67
C GLU A 457 -88.50 14.76 74.05
N ALA A 458 -89.59 15.36 74.52
CA ALA A 458 -90.92 15.21 73.94
C ALA A 458 -91.00 15.77 72.52
N HIS A 459 -90.32 16.87 72.21
CA HIS A 459 -90.21 17.41 70.85
C HIS A 459 -89.36 16.51 69.94
N ASN A 460 -88.30 15.88 70.46
CA ASN A 460 -87.55 14.86 69.70
C ASN A 460 -88.36 13.58 69.50
N VAL A 461 -89.16 13.16 70.48
CA VAL A 461 -90.10 12.04 70.34
C VAL A 461 -91.22 12.41 69.39
N GLN A 462 -91.78 13.61 69.42
CA GLN A 462 -92.78 14.09 68.45
C GLN A 462 -92.19 14.25 67.05
N LEU A 463 -90.94 14.68 66.90
CA LEU A 463 -90.25 14.69 65.60
C LEU A 463 -90.00 13.28 65.08
N ARG A 464 -89.64 12.32 65.95
CA ARG A 464 -89.55 10.91 65.56
C ARG A 464 -90.91 10.32 65.22
N ASP A 465 -91.94 10.54 66.04
CA ASP A 465 -93.33 10.14 65.81
C ASP A 465 -93.90 10.74 64.53
N THR A 466 -93.60 12.00 64.21
CA THR A 466 -94.03 12.64 62.96
C THR A 466 -93.19 12.16 61.78
N THR A 467 -91.90 11.86 61.96
CA THR A 467 -91.09 11.20 60.91
C THR A 467 -91.59 9.77 60.65
N ASP A 468 -91.86 8.99 61.69
CA ASP A 468 -92.38 7.63 61.60
C ASP A 468 -93.84 7.63 61.09
N LYS A 469 -94.68 8.61 61.48
CA LYS A 469 -95.99 8.82 60.86
C LYS A 469 -95.85 9.23 59.41
N CYS A 470 -94.93 10.12 59.04
CA CYS A 470 -94.65 10.43 57.63
C CYS A 470 -94.10 9.22 56.86
N VAL A 471 -93.32 8.32 57.48
CA VAL A 471 -92.83 7.07 56.86
C VAL A 471 -93.93 6.02 56.77
N VAL A 472 -94.84 5.94 57.74
CA VAL A 472 -96.03 5.08 57.68
C VAL A 472 -97.03 5.63 56.67
N GLU A 473 -97.31 6.93 56.67
CA GLU A 473 -98.11 7.62 55.66
C GLU A 473 -97.47 7.50 54.29
N LEU A 474 -96.15 7.62 54.13
CA LEU A 474 -95.47 7.34 52.85
C LEU A 474 -95.63 5.88 52.47
N ARG A 475 -95.47 4.91 53.37
CA ARG A 475 -95.73 3.49 53.07
C ARG A 475 -97.21 3.17 52.81
N GLU A 476 -98.13 3.91 53.39
CA GLU A 476 -99.57 3.80 53.14
C GLU A 476 -99.95 4.49 51.84
N LYS A 477 -99.31 5.62 51.51
CA LYS A 477 -99.39 6.30 50.20
C LYS A 477 -98.73 5.46 49.12
N ASP A 478 -97.64 4.75 49.40
CA ASP A 478 -96.98 3.82 48.48
C ASP A 478 -97.85 2.59 48.29
N LYS A 479 -98.46 2.03 49.34
CA LYS A 479 -99.48 0.97 49.21
C LYS A 479 -100.76 1.47 48.55
N LEU A 480 -101.11 2.74 48.69
CA LEU A 480 -102.26 3.37 48.04
C LEU A 480 -101.92 3.69 46.57
N ILE A 481 -100.67 4.02 46.25
CA ILE A 481 -100.12 4.16 44.90
C ILE A 481 -99.99 2.77 44.26
N GLU A 482 -99.63 1.73 45.00
CA GLU A 482 -99.57 0.36 44.51
C GLU A 482 -100.98 -0.18 44.29
N LYS A 483 -101.93 0.09 45.20
CA LYS A 483 -103.37 -0.12 44.97
C LYS A 483 -103.90 0.72 43.82
N TYR A 484 -103.52 1.98 43.68
CA TYR A 484 -103.92 2.82 42.55
C TYR A 484 -103.20 2.43 41.26
N GLN A 485 -102.03 1.80 41.28
CA GLN A 485 -101.37 1.23 40.12
C GLN A 485 -102.01 -0.12 39.75
N MET A 486 -102.45 -0.91 40.72
CA MET A 486 -103.28 -2.08 40.50
C MET A 486 -104.67 -1.69 40.00
N GLU A 487 -105.28 -0.65 40.55
CA GLU A 487 -106.57 -0.10 40.10
C GLU A 487 -106.41 0.66 38.79
N ILE A 488 -105.29 1.30 38.49
CA ILE A 488 -105.01 1.89 37.16
C ILE A 488 -104.72 0.77 36.16
N ARG A 489 -104.07 -0.33 36.54
CA ARG A 489 -103.95 -1.52 35.67
C ARG A 489 -105.30 -2.20 35.47
N GLN A 490 -106.10 -2.41 36.52
CA GLN A 490 -107.45 -2.97 36.42
C GLN A 490 -108.41 -2.02 35.72
N ARG A 491 -108.26 -0.69 35.90
CA ARG A 491 -109.00 0.34 35.16
C ARG A 491 -108.49 0.48 33.75
N ASN A 492 -107.22 0.24 33.45
CA ASN A 492 -106.71 0.19 32.07
C ASN A 492 -107.14 -1.11 31.38
N ASP A 493 -107.19 -2.25 32.07
CA ASP A 493 -107.81 -3.49 31.60
C ASP A 493 -109.32 -3.33 31.41
N GLU A 494 -110.01 -2.65 32.34
CA GLU A 494 -111.42 -2.31 32.20
C GLU A 494 -111.63 -1.24 31.13
N ILE A 495 -110.71 -0.29 30.94
CA ILE A 495 -110.75 0.72 29.89
C ILE A 495 -110.47 0.04 28.57
N GLU A 496 -109.54 -0.92 28.43
CA GLU A 496 -109.39 -1.73 27.23
C GLU A 496 -110.64 -2.57 26.99
N LYS A 497 -111.19 -3.26 28.00
CA LYS A 497 -112.45 -4.02 27.86
C LYS A 497 -113.63 -3.10 27.55
N LYS A 498 -113.66 -1.88 28.10
CA LYS A 498 -114.65 -0.84 27.82
C LYS A 498 -114.36 -0.11 26.52
N MET A 499 -113.14 -0.12 25.99
CA MET A 499 -112.71 0.46 24.71
C MET A 499 -112.98 -0.53 23.60
N TYR A 500 -112.79 -1.83 23.81
CA TYR A 500 -113.40 -2.89 22.98
C TYR A 500 -114.93 -2.86 23.05
N ARG A 501 -115.52 -2.53 24.21
CA ARG A 501 -116.98 -2.33 24.33
C ARG A 501 -117.44 -1.05 23.66
N VAL A 502 -116.65 0.03 23.72
CA VAL A 502 -116.91 1.35 23.13
C VAL A 502 -116.58 1.34 21.65
N ASP A 503 -115.66 0.54 21.13
CA ASP A 503 -115.45 0.31 19.70
C ASP A 503 -116.55 -0.58 19.14
N ARG A 504 -117.01 -1.57 19.92
CA ARG A 504 -118.20 -2.38 19.56
C ARG A 504 -119.50 -1.58 19.67
N LEU A 505 -119.56 -0.61 20.58
CA LEU A 505 -120.67 0.33 20.71
C LEU A 505 -120.56 1.47 19.71
N ASN A 506 -119.38 1.94 19.33
CA ASN A 506 -119.10 2.97 18.32
C ASN A 506 -119.34 2.39 16.93
N ARG A 507 -118.94 1.15 16.64
CA ARG A 507 -119.41 0.44 15.43
C ARG A 507 -120.92 0.16 15.43
N LYS A 508 -121.61 0.37 16.56
CA LYS A 508 -123.08 0.47 16.63
C LYS A 508 -123.57 1.93 16.64
N TYR A 509 -122.77 2.88 17.10
CA TYR A 509 -123.08 4.30 17.28
C TYR A 509 -122.86 5.04 15.97
N GLU A 510 -121.74 4.87 15.27
CA GLU A 510 -121.55 5.19 13.84
C GLU A 510 -122.68 4.57 13.00
N LYS A 511 -123.16 3.36 13.34
CA LYS A 511 -124.34 2.73 12.71
C LYS A 511 -125.69 3.33 13.12
N MET A 512 -125.73 4.24 14.08
CA MET A 512 -126.91 5.04 14.48
C MET A 512 -126.66 6.57 14.38
N LEU A 513 -125.47 6.98 13.94
CA LEU A 513 -124.96 8.35 13.82
C LEU A 513 -124.51 8.59 12.36
N ASP A 514 -124.99 7.76 11.44
CA ASP A 514 -125.10 8.04 10.00
C ASP A 514 -126.25 9.06 9.74
N GLY A 515 -126.41 10.00 10.68
CA GLY A 515 -127.51 10.94 10.81
C GLY A 515 -127.51 11.65 12.18
N VAL A 516 -127.65 12.98 12.13
CA VAL A 516 -127.66 13.96 13.23
C VAL A 516 -126.27 14.45 13.69
N GLU A 517 -126.10 15.77 13.54
CA GLU A 517 -124.95 16.61 13.84
C GLU A 517 -124.87 16.95 15.35
N ASP A 518 -123.81 17.65 15.77
CA ASP A 518 -123.99 19.02 16.27
C ASP A 518 -122.65 19.77 16.42
N GLU A 519 -122.62 21.00 15.90
CA GLU A 519 -121.65 22.03 16.28
C GLU A 519 -122.28 22.88 17.39
N GLU A 520 -121.67 22.96 18.58
CA GLU A 520 -121.97 24.02 19.56
C GLU A 520 -120.75 24.91 19.83
N SER A 521 -121.01 26.19 20.10
CA SER A 521 -120.06 27.29 19.95
C SER A 521 -118.99 27.38 21.05
N MET A 522 -117.72 27.41 20.67
CA MET A 522 -116.58 27.74 21.54
C MET A 522 -116.24 29.23 21.49
N GLY A 523 -115.87 29.84 22.63
CA GLY A 523 -115.63 31.29 22.72
C GLY A 523 -114.28 31.77 22.15
N PRO A 524 -114.13 33.07 21.77
CA PRO A 524 -112.89 33.58 21.15
C PRO A 524 -111.62 33.42 22.00
N LEU A 525 -111.75 33.51 23.32
CA LEU A 525 -110.62 33.29 24.25
C LEU A 525 -110.19 31.83 24.30
N GLU A 526 -111.14 30.88 24.24
CA GLU A 526 -110.84 29.45 24.21
C GLU A 526 -110.23 29.04 22.87
N ALA A 527 -110.69 29.64 21.76
CA ALA A 527 -110.05 29.47 20.45
C ALA A 527 -108.59 29.96 20.47
N SER A 528 -108.33 31.12 21.09
CA SER A 528 -106.97 31.66 21.23
C SER A 528 -106.07 30.81 22.14
N ILE A 529 -106.58 30.35 23.29
CA ILE A 529 -105.87 29.41 24.18
C ILE A 529 -105.58 28.09 23.47
N LYS A 530 -106.54 27.55 22.70
CA LYS A 530 -106.36 26.32 21.93
C LYS A 530 -105.38 26.50 20.76
N SER A 531 -105.26 27.70 20.20
CA SER A 531 -104.22 28.04 19.22
C SER A 531 -102.84 28.12 19.85
N ILE A 532 -102.70 28.85 20.97
CA ILE A 532 -101.43 29.01 21.69
C ILE A 532 -100.93 27.66 22.22
N ASN A 533 -101.79 26.84 22.83
CA ASN A 533 -101.41 25.49 23.25
C ASN A 533 -100.94 24.63 22.08
N LYS A 534 -101.60 24.74 20.91
CA LYS A 534 -101.21 24.00 19.70
C LYS A 534 -99.90 24.51 19.08
N GLU A 535 -99.57 25.79 19.27
CA GLU A 535 -98.24 26.35 18.94
C GLU A 535 -97.16 25.88 19.93
N ILE A 536 -97.47 25.81 21.22
CA ILE A 536 -96.59 25.25 22.26
C ILE A 536 -96.32 23.76 21.97
N ASP A 537 -97.35 22.94 21.74
CA ASP A 537 -97.21 21.53 21.37
C ASP A 537 -96.34 21.33 20.10
N LEU A 538 -96.46 22.26 19.14
CA LEU A 538 -95.66 22.28 17.91
C LEU A 538 -94.20 22.63 18.18
N GLU A 539 -93.93 23.59 19.07
CA GLU A 539 -92.57 24.01 19.40
C GLU A 539 -91.87 23.00 20.33
N ASP A 540 -92.59 22.40 21.28
CA ASP A 540 -92.10 21.27 22.09
C ASP A 540 -91.80 20.05 21.20
N SER A 541 -92.63 19.77 20.18
CA SER A 541 -92.33 18.70 19.21
C SER A 541 -91.09 19.01 18.37
N LYS A 542 -90.87 20.27 17.97
CA LYS A 542 -89.62 20.69 17.31
C LYS A 542 -88.42 20.61 18.26
N ALA A 543 -88.59 20.96 19.53
CA ALA A 543 -87.55 20.87 20.54
C ALA A 543 -87.15 19.41 20.80
N GLU A 544 -88.10 18.48 20.91
CA GLU A 544 -87.83 17.04 20.95
C GLU A 544 -87.09 16.56 19.69
N GLN A 545 -87.52 16.98 18.50
CA GLN A 545 -86.85 16.61 17.25
C GLN A 545 -85.41 17.13 17.19
N LEU A 546 -85.19 18.39 17.57
CA LEU A 546 -83.87 19.01 17.66
C LEU A 546 -82.98 18.32 18.70
N GLN A 547 -83.55 17.95 19.85
CA GLN A 547 -82.85 17.18 20.89
C GLN A 547 -82.49 15.77 20.41
N ARG A 548 -83.36 15.09 19.66
CA ARG A 548 -83.08 13.78 19.05
C ARG A 548 -81.99 13.88 17.98
N THR A 549 -82.01 14.90 17.12
CA THR A 549 -80.92 15.13 16.15
C THR A 549 -79.62 15.49 16.86
N TRP A 550 -79.65 16.34 17.87
CA TRP A 550 -78.47 16.69 18.66
C TRP A 550 -77.89 15.48 19.38
N LEU A 551 -78.70 14.63 20.02
CA LEU A 551 -78.24 13.38 20.65
C LEU A 551 -77.63 12.41 19.63
N ARG A 552 -78.23 12.27 18.45
CA ARG A 552 -77.69 11.44 17.36
C ARG A 552 -76.34 11.98 16.88
N ASP A 553 -76.25 13.27 16.62
CA ASP A 553 -75.06 13.91 16.07
C ASP A 553 -73.94 13.99 17.13
N GLN A 554 -74.28 14.16 18.41
CA GLN A 554 -73.37 14.02 19.56
C GLN A 554 -72.89 12.57 19.74
N THR A 555 -73.75 11.57 19.52
CA THR A 555 -73.35 10.15 19.53
C THR A 555 -72.38 9.84 18.39
N ALA A 556 -72.65 10.36 17.19
CA ALA A 556 -71.77 10.26 16.03
C ALA A 556 -70.42 10.97 16.26
N LEU A 557 -70.42 12.13 16.92
CA LEU A 557 -69.20 12.84 17.34
C LEU A 557 -68.38 12.00 18.32
N VAL A 558 -69.02 11.35 19.30
CA VAL A 558 -68.32 10.47 20.26
C VAL A 558 -67.77 9.21 19.57
N THR A 559 -68.51 8.61 18.64
CA THR A 559 -68.00 7.45 17.88
C THR A 559 -66.81 7.85 17.01
N THR A 560 -66.93 8.90 16.21
CA THR A 560 -65.82 9.39 15.36
C THR A 560 -64.61 9.88 16.17
N ALA A 561 -64.81 10.44 17.36
CA ALA A 561 -63.72 10.73 18.30
C ALA A 561 -63.00 9.44 18.76
N SER A 562 -63.75 8.42 19.20
CA SER A 562 -63.16 7.14 19.61
C SER A 562 -62.45 6.40 18.46
N GLU A 563 -63.00 6.45 17.24
CA GLU A 563 -62.34 5.94 16.03
C GLU A 563 -61.07 6.72 15.71
N THR A 564 -61.06 8.04 15.93
CA THR A 564 -59.87 8.89 15.74
C THR A 564 -58.77 8.55 16.75
N ASP A 565 -59.12 8.29 18.01
CA ASP A 565 -58.18 7.85 19.05
C ASP A 565 -57.62 6.44 18.74
N GLU A 566 -58.45 5.48 18.31
CA GLU A 566 -57.98 4.17 17.85
C GLU A 566 -57.04 4.27 16.64
N ILE A 567 -57.36 5.14 15.67
CA ILE A 567 -56.52 5.37 14.49
C ILE A 567 -55.20 6.04 14.91
N SER A 568 -55.23 6.98 15.87
CA SER A 568 -54.05 7.62 16.45
C SER A 568 -53.13 6.61 17.15
N GLU A 569 -53.70 5.71 17.97
CA GLU A 569 -52.96 4.66 18.65
C GLU A 569 -52.33 3.67 17.66
N LYS A 570 -53.09 3.21 16.66
CA LYS A 570 -52.57 2.39 15.53
C LYS A 570 -51.48 3.12 14.75
N ASN A 571 -51.59 4.44 14.55
CA ASN A 571 -50.57 5.24 13.86
C ASN A 571 -49.28 5.31 14.70
N ASN A 572 -49.39 5.49 16.02
CA ASN A 572 -48.24 5.45 16.94
C ASN A 572 -47.58 4.07 16.98
N GLU A 573 -48.36 2.98 16.98
CA GLU A 573 -47.83 1.62 16.90
C GLU A 573 -47.09 1.38 15.56
N LEU A 574 -47.69 1.81 14.44
CA LEU A 574 -47.06 1.72 13.12
C LEU A 574 -45.77 2.56 13.04
N ARG A 575 -45.72 3.76 13.63
CA ARG A 575 -44.49 4.56 13.75
C ARG A 575 -43.42 3.83 14.56
N ALA A 576 -43.78 3.21 15.67
CA ALA A 576 -42.86 2.39 16.47
C ALA A 576 -42.33 1.18 15.67
N ARG A 577 -43.20 0.47 14.94
CA ARG A 577 -42.81 -0.63 14.03
C ARG A 577 -41.88 -0.14 12.92
N VAL A 578 -42.18 0.99 12.28
CA VAL A 578 -41.31 1.62 11.26
C VAL A 578 -39.95 1.99 11.84
N ASN A 579 -39.89 2.58 13.03
CA ASN A 579 -38.63 2.90 13.71
C ASN A 579 -37.80 1.62 13.98
N ILE A 580 -38.42 0.56 14.50
CA ILE A 580 -37.76 -0.74 14.72
C ILE A 580 -37.24 -1.33 13.41
N MET A 581 -38.04 -1.29 12.34
CA MET A 581 -37.64 -1.77 11.01
C MET A 581 -36.51 -0.92 10.41
N SER A 582 -36.51 0.39 10.64
CA SER A 582 -35.41 1.27 10.22
C SER A 582 -34.11 0.95 10.95
N GLN A 583 -34.15 0.70 12.27
CA GLN A 583 -32.98 0.30 13.05
C GLN A 583 -32.48 -1.10 12.68
N LYS A 584 -33.38 -2.04 12.36
CA LYS A 584 -33.02 -3.35 11.81
C LYS A 584 -32.37 -3.20 10.43
N LYS A 585 -32.90 -2.35 9.55
CA LYS A 585 -32.30 -2.03 8.25
C LYS A 585 -30.91 -1.41 8.40
N VAL A 586 -30.71 -0.47 9.32
CA VAL A 586 -29.40 0.15 9.58
C VAL A 586 -28.39 -0.89 10.10
N ARG A 587 -28.79 -1.75 11.04
CA ARG A 587 -27.93 -2.86 11.50
C ARG A 587 -27.58 -3.81 10.35
N LEU A 588 -28.55 -4.30 9.58
CA LEU A 588 -28.30 -5.17 8.44
C LEU A 588 -27.42 -4.50 7.37
N LEU A 589 -27.57 -3.20 7.10
CA LEU A 589 -26.68 -2.47 6.19
C LEU A 589 -25.25 -2.33 6.74
N GLN A 590 -25.10 -2.16 8.06
CA GLN A 590 -23.80 -2.16 8.72
C GLN A 590 -23.15 -3.54 8.64
N ASP A 591 -23.89 -4.62 8.94
CA ASP A 591 -23.44 -6.01 8.85
C ASP A 591 -23.08 -6.40 7.41
N ILE A 592 -23.85 -5.95 6.41
CA ILE A 592 -23.53 -6.12 4.99
C ILE A 592 -22.23 -5.38 4.64
N ASN A 593 -22.05 -4.14 5.10
CA ASN A 593 -20.83 -3.37 4.82
C ASN A 593 -19.59 -3.98 5.50
N THR A 594 -19.69 -4.52 6.72
CA THR A 594 -18.57 -5.24 7.35
C THR A 594 -18.27 -6.54 6.60
N ASN A 595 -19.29 -7.33 6.23
CA ASN A 595 -19.13 -8.54 5.42
C ASN A 595 -18.54 -8.22 4.03
N GLU A 596 -18.88 -7.09 3.40
CA GLU A 596 -18.27 -6.64 2.16
C GLU A 596 -16.80 -6.24 2.32
N GLN A 597 -16.44 -5.62 3.45
CA GLN A 597 -15.05 -5.27 3.77
C GLN A 597 -14.23 -6.53 4.04
N GLU A 598 -14.77 -7.49 4.80
CA GLU A 598 -14.16 -8.80 5.01
C GLU A 598 -14.02 -9.58 3.69
N LEU A 599 -15.04 -9.60 2.83
CA LEU A 599 -14.95 -10.20 1.49
C LEU A 599 -13.93 -9.50 0.59
N LYS A 600 -13.76 -8.18 0.69
CA LYS A 600 -12.68 -7.44 -0.02
C LYS A 600 -11.30 -7.81 0.53
N ALA A 601 -11.15 -7.91 1.85
CA ALA A 601 -9.91 -8.34 2.49
C ALA A 601 -9.55 -9.80 2.17
N LEU A 602 -10.54 -10.71 2.17
CA LEU A 602 -10.38 -12.10 1.76
C LEU A 602 -10.04 -12.21 0.27
N LYS A 603 -10.68 -11.43 -0.61
CA LYS A 603 -10.31 -11.38 -2.04
C LYS A 603 -8.88 -10.86 -2.24
N ALA A 604 -8.47 -9.82 -1.50
CA ALA A 604 -7.10 -9.33 -1.53
C ALA A 604 -6.10 -10.40 -1.07
N SER A 605 -6.41 -11.09 0.05
CA SER A 605 -5.62 -12.24 0.54
C SER A 605 -5.54 -13.37 -0.48
N ILE A 606 -6.65 -13.73 -1.13
CA ILE A 606 -6.66 -14.72 -2.23
C ILE A 606 -5.80 -14.26 -3.40
N THR A 607 -5.82 -12.98 -3.79
CA THR A 607 -4.94 -12.48 -4.86
C THR A 607 -3.46 -12.51 -4.48
N VAL A 608 -3.11 -12.29 -3.21
CA VAL A 608 -1.75 -12.47 -2.69
C VAL A 608 -1.37 -13.96 -2.71
N LEU A 609 -2.24 -14.85 -2.23
CA LEU A 609 -2.00 -16.29 -2.29
C LEU A 609 -1.88 -16.81 -3.74
N HIS A 610 -2.60 -16.22 -4.69
CA HIS A 610 -2.45 -16.53 -6.11
C HIS A 610 -1.12 -16.02 -6.69
N SER A 611 -0.63 -14.84 -6.29
CA SER A 611 0.68 -14.36 -6.71
C SER A 611 1.81 -15.17 -6.06
N ASP A 612 1.65 -15.59 -4.81
CA ASP A 612 2.57 -16.52 -4.14
C ASP A 612 2.55 -17.92 -4.75
N MET A 613 1.37 -18.43 -5.14
CA MET A 613 1.24 -19.70 -5.87
C MET A 613 1.90 -19.61 -7.25
N SER A 614 1.73 -18.49 -7.98
CA SER A 614 2.44 -18.25 -9.24
C SER A 614 3.95 -18.21 -9.01
N ARG A 615 4.42 -17.46 -8.00
CA ARG A 615 5.84 -17.38 -7.64
C ARG A 615 6.42 -18.73 -7.23
N LEU A 616 5.67 -19.56 -6.50
CA LEU A 616 6.04 -20.93 -6.17
C LEU A 616 6.09 -21.82 -7.41
N ASN A 617 5.12 -21.71 -8.33
CA ASN A 617 5.15 -22.44 -9.60
C ASN A 617 6.34 -22.01 -10.48
N ASP A 618 6.69 -20.72 -10.51
CA ASP A 618 7.88 -20.21 -11.21
C ASP A 618 9.18 -20.73 -10.58
N LEU A 619 9.25 -20.80 -9.24
CA LEU A 619 10.38 -21.38 -8.51
C LEU A 619 10.47 -22.90 -8.70
N ILE A 620 9.34 -23.61 -8.75
CA ILE A 620 9.27 -25.04 -9.08
C ILE A 620 9.73 -25.25 -10.51
N GLY A 621 9.25 -24.46 -11.48
CA GLY A 621 9.67 -24.51 -12.87
C GLY A 621 11.17 -24.29 -13.04
N LYS A 622 11.73 -23.28 -12.36
CA LYS A 622 13.19 -23.03 -12.31
C LYS A 622 13.95 -24.18 -11.64
N ASN A 623 13.45 -24.74 -10.54
CA ASN A 623 14.10 -25.89 -9.90
C ASN A 623 14.03 -27.15 -10.78
N VAL A 624 12.96 -27.36 -11.54
CA VAL A 624 12.86 -28.46 -12.52
C VAL A 624 13.85 -28.24 -13.67
N GLN A 625 13.96 -27.02 -14.20
CA GLN A 625 14.98 -26.67 -15.20
C GLN A 625 16.40 -26.91 -14.67
N ILE A 626 16.75 -26.38 -13.50
CA ILE A 626 18.07 -26.58 -12.87
C ILE A 626 18.31 -28.07 -12.59
N HIS A 627 17.29 -28.82 -12.16
CA HIS A 627 17.41 -30.27 -11.93
C HIS A 627 17.67 -31.03 -13.22
N ASP A 628 16.98 -30.69 -14.31
CA ASP A 628 17.17 -31.33 -15.62
C ASP A 628 18.50 -30.90 -16.27
N GLU A 629 18.96 -29.66 -16.08
CA GLU A 629 20.31 -29.20 -16.42
C GLU A 629 21.38 -29.97 -15.65
N LEU A 630 21.26 -30.10 -14.33
CA LEU A 630 22.18 -30.88 -13.50
C LEU A 630 22.18 -32.36 -13.88
N LYS A 631 21.02 -32.93 -14.21
CA LYS A 631 20.88 -34.31 -14.68
C LYS A 631 21.54 -34.50 -16.05
N ASN A 632 21.34 -33.57 -16.98
CA ASN A 632 21.99 -33.60 -18.29
C ASN A 632 23.51 -33.42 -18.17
N ASN A 633 23.98 -32.51 -17.32
CA ASN A 633 25.40 -32.31 -17.04
C ASN A 633 26.02 -33.56 -16.41
N ASN A 634 25.34 -34.20 -15.45
CA ASN A 634 25.78 -35.49 -14.88
C ASN A 634 25.81 -36.61 -15.92
N PHE A 635 24.84 -36.65 -16.84
CA PHE A 635 24.86 -37.63 -17.93
C PHE A 635 25.99 -37.38 -18.93
N VAL A 636 26.30 -36.11 -19.23
CA VAL A 636 27.44 -35.72 -20.07
C VAL A 636 28.76 -36.08 -19.38
N THR A 637 28.94 -35.75 -18.11
CA THR A 637 30.18 -36.11 -17.38
C THR A 637 30.32 -37.62 -17.16
N GLU A 638 29.23 -38.35 -16.93
CA GLU A 638 29.23 -39.82 -16.91
C GLU A 638 29.66 -40.38 -18.28
N GLN A 639 29.15 -39.83 -19.38
CA GLN A 639 29.52 -40.22 -20.74
C GLN A 639 30.97 -39.85 -21.08
N GLU A 640 31.48 -38.72 -20.60
CA GLU A 640 32.89 -38.31 -20.68
C GLU A 640 33.78 -39.27 -19.90
N PHE A 641 33.47 -39.58 -18.63
CA PHE A 641 34.23 -40.56 -17.84
C PHE A 641 34.20 -41.97 -18.47
N ILE A 642 33.07 -42.41 -19.04
CA ILE A 642 33.00 -43.66 -19.80
C ILE A 642 33.89 -43.62 -21.05
N GLN A 643 34.02 -42.46 -21.71
CA GLN A 643 34.86 -42.29 -22.88
C GLN A 643 36.35 -42.24 -22.51
N GLU A 644 36.73 -41.48 -21.47
CA GLU A 644 38.07 -41.47 -20.89
C GLU A 644 38.50 -42.87 -20.45
N LEU A 645 37.62 -43.62 -19.78
CA LEU A 645 37.89 -44.99 -19.35
C LEU A 645 38.14 -45.91 -20.55
N LYS A 646 37.34 -45.81 -21.62
CA LYS A 646 37.57 -46.57 -22.88
C LYS A 646 38.87 -46.18 -23.57
N ASP A 647 39.27 -44.92 -23.51
CA ASP A 647 40.51 -44.46 -24.15
C ASP A 647 41.74 -44.90 -23.32
N LEU A 648 41.66 -44.87 -21.99
CA LEU A 648 42.64 -45.50 -21.09
C LEU A 648 42.71 -47.03 -21.28
N GLU A 649 41.58 -47.71 -21.49
CA GLU A 649 41.55 -49.15 -21.83
C GLU A 649 42.26 -49.42 -23.17
N LYS A 650 42.04 -48.60 -24.20
CA LYS A 650 42.78 -48.71 -25.48
C LYS A 650 44.27 -48.47 -25.31
N GLU A 651 44.65 -47.47 -24.51
CA GLU A 651 46.06 -47.21 -24.20
C GLU A 651 46.70 -48.38 -23.45
N ALA A 652 46.00 -48.95 -22.46
CA ALA A 652 46.45 -50.13 -21.73
C ALA A 652 46.64 -51.35 -22.65
N VAL A 653 45.67 -51.63 -23.53
CA VAL A 653 45.79 -52.70 -24.54
C VAL A 653 46.92 -52.42 -25.54
N GLY A 654 47.11 -51.16 -25.95
CA GLY A 654 48.22 -50.75 -26.81
C GLY A 654 49.59 -50.92 -26.14
N MET A 655 49.68 -50.64 -24.84
CA MET A 655 50.88 -50.89 -24.04
C MET A 655 51.12 -52.40 -23.82
N GLU A 656 50.06 -53.19 -23.62
CA GLU A 656 50.17 -54.65 -23.54
C GLU A 656 50.66 -55.28 -24.87
N SER A 657 50.16 -54.81 -26.04
CA SER A 657 50.69 -55.20 -27.36
C SER A 657 52.18 -54.88 -27.49
N LYS A 658 52.61 -53.67 -27.11
CA LYS A 658 54.03 -53.28 -27.12
C LYS A 658 54.87 -54.16 -26.18
N ILE A 659 54.34 -54.52 -25.01
CA ILE A 659 55.00 -55.46 -24.09
C ILE A 659 55.09 -56.86 -24.72
N GLN A 660 54.08 -57.31 -25.47
CA GLN A 660 54.10 -58.58 -26.19
C GLN A 660 55.10 -58.58 -27.36
N GLU A 661 55.17 -57.49 -28.13
CA GLU A 661 56.18 -57.27 -29.18
C GLU A 661 57.60 -57.28 -28.58
N VAL A 662 57.84 -56.58 -27.48
CA VAL A 662 59.13 -56.56 -26.77
C VAL A 662 59.49 -57.94 -26.17
N LYS A 663 58.51 -58.70 -25.69
CA LYS A 663 58.72 -60.10 -25.28
C LYS A 663 59.07 -60.99 -26.47
N SER A 664 58.42 -60.78 -27.63
CA SER A 664 58.71 -61.52 -28.86
C SER A 664 60.11 -61.21 -29.40
N SER A 665 60.50 -59.95 -29.48
CA SER A 665 61.84 -59.55 -29.93
C SER A 665 62.93 -59.99 -28.95
N LYS A 666 62.68 -59.93 -27.64
CA LYS A 666 63.55 -60.53 -26.63
C LYS A 666 63.76 -62.04 -26.87
N ASN A 667 62.69 -62.78 -27.14
CA ASN A 667 62.79 -64.22 -27.40
C ASN A 667 63.57 -64.50 -28.70
N GLN A 668 63.32 -63.74 -29.77
CA GLN A 668 64.10 -63.84 -31.02
C GLN A 668 65.59 -63.57 -30.79
N ILE A 669 65.93 -62.53 -30.03
CA ILE A 669 67.33 -62.23 -29.67
C ILE A 669 67.94 -63.34 -28.80
N LEU A 670 67.16 -63.98 -27.92
CA LEU A 670 67.64 -65.14 -27.16
C LEU A 670 67.91 -66.35 -28.07
N ASP A 671 67.04 -66.62 -29.04
CA ASP A 671 67.25 -67.70 -30.03
C ASP A 671 68.48 -67.41 -30.93
N GLU A 672 68.68 -66.15 -31.34
CA GLU A 672 69.88 -65.69 -32.06
C GLU A 672 71.15 -65.86 -31.23
N ILE A 673 71.12 -65.54 -29.92
CA ILE A 673 72.23 -65.76 -29.00
C ILE A 673 72.55 -67.25 -28.88
N VAL A 674 71.54 -68.12 -28.75
CA VAL A 674 71.74 -69.58 -28.66
C VAL A 674 72.36 -70.15 -29.94
N GLU A 675 71.94 -69.68 -31.12
CA GLU A 675 72.57 -70.10 -32.39
C GLU A 675 73.99 -69.52 -32.54
N ALA A 676 74.26 -68.30 -32.04
CA ALA A 676 75.61 -67.75 -31.99
C ALA A 676 76.53 -68.55 -31.04
N GLU A 677 76.05 -68.93 -29.85
CA GLU A 677 76.77 -69.83 -28.92
C GLU A 677 77.06 -71.19 -29.57
N ARG A 678 76.09 -71.74 -30.31
CA ARG A 678 76.25 -72.98 -31.08
C ARG A 678 77.31 -72.85 -32.20
N GLN A 679 77.36 -71.72 -32.89
CA GLN A 679 78.41 -71.44 -33.88
C GLN A 679 79.78 -71.28 -33.23
N ILE A 680 79.88 -70.63 -32.07
CA ILE A 680 81.13 -70.53 -31.29
C ILE A 680 81.64 -71.93 -30.93
N LEU A 681 80.79 -72.80 -30.37
CA LEU A 681 81.15 -74.19 -30.05
C LEU A 681 81.60 -74.99 -31.28
N LEU A 682 80.99 -74.76 -32.45
CA LEU A 682 81.40 -75.38 -33.71
C LEU A 682 82.80 -74.91 -34.15
N TRP A 683 83.08 -73.61 -34.03
CA TRP A 683 84.40 -73.04 -34.34
C TRP A 683 85.48 -73.48 -33.33
N GLU A 684 85.18 -73.53 -32.04
CA GLU A 684 86.10 -74.08 -31.03
C GLU A 684 86.47 -75.53 -31.35
N LYS A 685 85.49 -76.36 -31.74
CA LYS A 685 85.73 -77.75 -32.15
C LYS A 685 86.57 -77.86 -33.43
N LYS A 686 86.40 -76.96 -34.41
CA LYS A 686 87.27 -76.87 -35.60
C LYS A 686 88.72 -76.52 -35.23
N ILE A 687 88.91 -75.50 -34.40
CA ILE A 687 90.25 -75.07 -33.93
C ILE A 687 90.93 -76.17 -33.11
N GLN A 688 90.17 -76.95 -32.35
CA GLN A 688 90.71 -78.09 -31.61
C GLN A 688 91.19 -79.22 -32.55
N LEU A 689 90.41 -79.56 -33.57
CA LEU A 689 90.82 -80.51 -34.61
C LEU A 689 92.06 -80.02 -35.38
N GLU A 690 92.13 -78.73 -35.72
CA GLU A 690 93.29 -78.13 -36.39
C GLU A 690 94.57 -78.29 -35.53
N LYS A 691 94.51 -77.98 -34.23
CA LYS A 691 95.63 -78.18 -33.30
C LYS A 691 96.05 -79.64 -33.18
N GLU A 692 95.10 -80.57 -33.14
CA GLU A 692 95.38 -82.01 -33.11
C GLU A 692 96.05 -82.49 -34.43
N THR A 693 95.63 -81.95 -35.59
CA THR A 693 96.30 -82.22 -36.87
C THR A 693 97.69 -81.60 -36.98
N GLN A 694 97.94 -80.45 -36.34
CA GLN A 694 99.25 -79.79 -36.42
C GLN A 694 100.29 -80.41 -35.48
N VAL A 695 99.87 -80.92 -34.30
CA VAL A 695 100.71 -81.71 -33.40
C VAL A 695 101.10 -83.06 -34.01
N THR A 696 100.28 -83.62 -34.92
CA THR A 696 100.58 -84.88 -35.62
C THR A 696 101.44 -84.72 -36.88
N LEU A 697 101.87 -83.49 -37.22
CA LEU A 697 102.61 -83.16 -38.44
C LEU A 697 104.02 -82.58 -38.21
N ASP A 698 104.55 -82.67 -36.97
CA ASP A 698 105.88 -82.14 -36.61
C ASP A 698 107.03 -83.14 -36.92
N PRO A 699 107.99 -82.82 -37.81
CA PRO A 699 109.00 -83.75 -38.30
C PRO A 699 110.33 -83.76 -37.51
N THR A 700 110.39 -83.25 -36.27
CA THR A 700 111.66 -83.10 -35.52
C THR A 700 112.08 -84.30 -34.66
N ALA A 701 111.61 -85.52 -34.96
CA ALA A 701 111.77 -86.71 -34.11
C ALA A 701 112.79 -87.77 -34.61
N SER A 702 113.74 -87.44 -35.50
CA SER A 702 114.85 -88.34 -35.88
C SER A 702 116.08 -87.61 -36.44
N ASN A 703 117.20 -87.60 -35.69
CA ASN A 703 118.56 -87.30 -36.19
C ASN A 703 119.59 -87.43 -35.04
N ASN A 704 120.34 -88.54 -34.94
CA ASN A 704 121.32 -88.71 -33.84
C ASN A 704 122.58 -89.56 -34.14
N GLU A 705 122.94 -89.81 -35.40
CA GLU A 705 124.09 -90.69 -35.75
C GLU A 705 125.30 -90.00 -36.41
N ALA A 706 125.21 -88.70 -36.75
CA ALA A 706 126.26 -88.00 -37.52
C ALA A 706 127.52 -87.57 -36.72
N ALA A 707 127.50 -87.62 -35.38
CA ALA A 707 128.55 -87.02 -34.53
C ALA A 707 129.76 -87.95 -34.20
N GLY A 708 129.81 -89.16 -34.78
CA GLY A 708 130.80 -90.19 -34.45
C GLY A 708 132.15 -90.07 -35.17
N MET A 709 132.15 -89.72 -36.46
CA MET A 709 133.32 -89.97 -37.35
C MET A 709 134.43 -88.91 -37.33
N GLN A 710 134.22 -87.73 -36.71
CA GLN A 710 135.17 -86.60 -36.84
C GLN A 710 136.44 -86.71 -35.97
N ARG A 711 136.57 -87.71 -35.09
CA ARG A 711 137.57 -87.73 -34.01
C ARG A 711 138.91 -88.42 -34.32
N GLU A 712 139.01 -89.15 -35.43
CA GLU A 712 140.16 -90.04 -35.70
C GLU A 712 141.31 -89.37 -36.49
N ILE A 713 141.04 -88.26 -37.19
CA ILE A 713 141.97 -87.65 -38.16
C ILE A 713 143.13 -86.85 -37.51
N ASN A 714 143.03 -86.42 -36.25
CA ASN A 714 143.98 -85.46 -35.66
C ASN A 714 145.30 -86.05 -35.12
N SER A 715 145.43 -87.37 -34.98
CA SER A 715 146.60 -87.99 -34.33
C SER A 715 147.92 -87.86 -35.12
N MET A 716 147.85 -87.83 -36.46
CA MET A 716 149.06 -87.93 -37.31
C MET A 716 149.89 -86.64 -37.43
N LYS A 717 149.39 -85.47 -37.01
CA LYS A 717 150.04 -84.17 -37.31
C LYS A 717 151.26 -83.81 -36.44
N HIS A 718 151.50 -84.47 -35.31
CA HIS A 718 152.49 -83.98 -34.33
C HIS A 718 153.95 -84.44 -34.52
N ARG A 719 154.25 -85.35 -35.46
CA ARG A 719 155.60 -85.94 -35.59
C ARG A 719 156.61 -85.10 -36.41
N LEU A 720 156.16 -84.05 -37.10
CA LEU A 720 157.00 -83.27 -38.05
C LEU A 720 157.84 -82.16 -37.38
N ASN A 721 157.42 -81.62 -36.23
CA ASN A 721 157.89 -80.33 -35.70
C ASN A 721 159.26 -80.33 -34.97
N ALA A 722 160.00 -81.45 -34.96
CA ALA A 722 161.18 -81.60 -34.09
C ALA A 722 162.53 -81.21 -34.72
N LEU A 723 162.68 -81.29 -36.05
CA LEU A 723 163.99 -81.32 -36.73
C LEU A 723 164.54 -79.96 -37.22
N THR A 724 163.74 -78.89 -37.25
CA THR A 724 164.10 -77.63 -37.94
C THR A 724 164.79 -76.57 -37.09
N ARG A 725 164.88 -76.74 -35.76
CA ARG A 725 165.25 -75.65 -34.82
C ARG A 725 166.73 -75.28 -34.76
N GLU A 726 167.66 -76.13 -35.20
CA GLU A 726 169.10 -75.87 -35.04
C GLU A 726 169.73 -75.06 -36.19
N GLN A 727 169.05 -74.97 -37.35
CA GLN A 727 169.56 -74.26 -38.53
C GLN A 727 169.40 -72.72 -38.46
N GLU A 728 168.65 -72.21 -37.48
CA GLU A 728 168.01 -70.89 -37.56
C GLU A 728 168.84 -69.72 -36.98
N LYS A 729 169.95 -70.02 -36.27
CA LYS A 729 170.66 -69.06 -35.43
C LYS A 729 171.59 -68.10 -36.20
N MET A 730 172.22 -68.56 -37.28
CA MET A 730 173.25 -67.81 -38.02
C MET A 730 172.68 -66.69 -38.90
N ILE A 731 171.38 -66.77 -39.25
CA ILE A 731 170.75 -65.89 -40.24
C ILE A 731 170.25 -64.56 -39.62
N ARG A 732 170.09 -64.51 -38.29
CA ARG A 732 169.47 -63.37 -37.56
C ARG A 732 170.26 -62.06 -37.60
N GLU A 733 171.53 -62.06 -38.02
CA GLU A 733 172.35 -60.84 -38.03
C GLU A 733 172.17 -59.99 -39.30
N MET A 734 171.75 -60.60 -40.43
CA MET A 734 171.49 -59.85 -41.67
C MET A 734 170.08 -59.22 -41.74
N GLU A 735 169.10 -59.75 -41.00
CA GLU A 735 167.71 -59.25 -40.98
C GLU A 735 167.56 -57.83 -40.40
N ARG A 736 168.44 -57.43 -39.47
CA ARG A 736 168.32 -56.15 -38.74
C ARG A 736 168.46 -54.90 -39.61
N ALA A 737 169.05 -55.01 -40.80
CA ALA A 737 169.23 -53.86 -41.70
C ALA A 737 167.92 -53.45 -42.42
N ILE A 738 167.02 -54.40 -42.67
CA ILE A 738 165.80 -54.18 -43.49
C ILE A 738 164.71 -53.45 -42.69
N HIS A 739 164.42 -53.88 -41.46
CA HIS A 739 163.36 -53.28 -40.62
C HIS A 739 163.55 -51.78 -40.34
N LYS A 740 164.79 -51.26 -40.37
CA LYS A 740 165.07 -49.83 -40.16
C LYS A 740 164.50 -48.92 -41.28
N ARG A 741 164.09 -49.50 -42.41
CA ARG A 741 163.43 -48.81 -43.53
C ARG A 741 161.90 -48.75 -43.37
N GLU A 742 161.33 -49.63 -42.55
CA GLU A 742 159.89 -49.82 -42.37
C GLU A 742 159.30 -48.83 -41.35
N ASP A 743 160.00 -48.58 -40.24
CA ASP A 743 159.61 -47.66 -39.16
C ASP A 743 159.37 -46.20 -39.60
N ILE A 744 159.92 -45.78 -40.74
CA ILE A 744 159.78 -44.42 -41.28
C ILE A 744 158.41 -44.23 -41.98
N ALA A 745 157.83 -45.30 -42.53
CA ALA A 745 156.58 -45.22 -43.29
C ALA A 745 155.31 -45.15 -42.43
N VAL A 746 155.35 -45.69 -41.20
CA VAL A 746 154.15 -45.90 -40.37
C VAL A 746 153.74 -44.66 -39.56
N LYS A 747 154.64 -43.69 -39.34
CA LYS A 747 154.41 -42.56 -38.41
C LYS A 747 153.46 -41.44 -38.88
N ASN A 748 153.06 -41.41 -40.16
CA ASN A 748 152.37 -40.24 -40.75
C ASN A 748 150.83 -40.37 -40.94
N ARG A 749 150.15 -41.41 -40.43
CA ARG A 749 148.77 -41.75 -40.88
C ARG A 749 147.61 -41.69 -39.84
N ASN A 750 147.84 -41.41 -38.54
CA ASN A 750 146.80 -41.58 -37.50
C ASN A 750 146.37 -40.28 -36.79
N GLY A 751 145.18 -39.75 -37.13
CA GLY A 751 144.53 -38.69 -36.35
C GLY A 751 143.06 -38.38 -36.73
N ILE A 752 142.22 -38.23 -35.69
CA ILE A 752 140.86 -37.63 -35.63
C ILE A 752 139.63 -38.58 -35.80
N LYS A 753 138.76 -38.55 -34.76
CA LYS A 753 137.33 -38.98 -34.57
C LYS A 753 137.08 -40.12 -33.54
N GLU A 754 135.93 -40.27 -32.84
CA GLU A 754 134.85 -39.41 -32.26
C GLU A 754 133.74 -40.35 -31.65
N ILE A 755 133.20 -40.17 -30.42
CA ILE A 755 132.09 -41.00 -29.85
C ILE A 755 131.20 -40.26 -28.81
N LEU A 756 129.87 -40.51 -28.83
CA LEU A 756 128.88 -40.35 -27.71
C LEU A 756 127.77 -41.46 -27.76
N PRO A 757 127.29 -42.05 -26.63
CA PRO A 757 126.22 -43.10 -26.54
C PRO A 757 124.87 -42.59 -25.94
N GLY A 758 123.78 -43.36 -25.69
CA GLY A 758 123.42 -44.80 -25.80
C GLY A 758 122.00 -45.12 -25.19
N GLU A 759 121.51 -46.37 -25.22
CA GLU A 759 120.12 -46.79 -24.82
C GLU A 759 120.06 -48.23 -24.21
N GLU A 760 119.13 -48.56 -23.29
CA GLU A 760 119.01 -49.90 -22.59
C GLU A 760 117.56 -50.45 -22.42
N ILE A 761 117.41 -51.77 -22.16
CA ILE A 761 116.19 -52.60 -22.38
C ILE A 761 115.64 -53.28 -21.08
N LEU A 762 114.32 -53.57 -20.99
CA LEU A 762 113.63 -54.14 -19.80
C LEU A 762 112.83 -55.45 -20.07
N THR A 763 112.61 -56.31 -19.05
CA THR A 763 112.14 -57.72 -19.21
C THR A 763 110.74 -58.10 -18.66
N LYS A 764 110.26 -59.27 -19.14
CA LYS A 764 108.88 -59.82 -19.15
C LYS A 764 108.16 -60.01 -17.78
N ALA A 765 108.90 -60.13 -16.67
CA ALA A 765 108.30 -60.36 -15.34
C ALA A 765 107.58 -59.11 -14.78
N SER A 766 108.06 -57.91 -15.15
CA SER A 766 107.48 -56.62 -14.74
C SER A 766 106.04 -56.42 -15.26
N LEU A 767 105.77 -56.87 -16.49
CA LEU A 767 104.46 -56.76 -17.15
C LEU A 767 103.36 -57.52 -16.41
N LYS A 768 103.64 -58.73 -15.91
CA LYS A 768 102.64 -59.57 -15.23
C LYS A 768 102.15 -58.95 -13.91
N LYS A 769 103.04 -58.29 -13.16
CA LYS A 769 102.67 -57.51 -11.95
C LYS A 769 101.82 -56.27 -12.30
N LYS A 770 102.18 -55.51 -13.35
CA LYS A 770 101.38 -54.36 -13.82
C LYS A 770 99.96 -54.76 -14.22
N ILE A 771 99.77 -55.86 -14.95
CA ILE A 771 98.45 -56.36 -15.36
C ILE A 771 97.57 -56.72 -14.15
N GLY A 772 98.15 -57.33 -13.10
CA GLY A 772 97.42 -57.66 -11.86
C GLY A 772 96.93 -56.41 -11.11
N MET A 773 97.77 -55.38 -10.99
CA MET A 773 97.38 -54.09 -10.42
C MET A 773 96.31 -53.39 -11.26
N LEU A 774 96.44 -53.38 -12.59
CA LEU A 774 95.45 -52.77 -13.49
C LEU A 774 94.07 -53.44 -13.36
N LYS A 775 93.99 -54.78 -13.25
CA LYS A 775 92.71 -55.47 -13.02
C LYS A 775 92.07 -55.14 -11.66
N LYS A 776 92.87 -54.92 -10.61
CA LYS A 776 92.35 -54.52 -9.29
C LYS A 776 91.81 -53.09 -9.34
N ASN A 777 92.55 -52.17 -9.97
CA ASN A 777 92.14 -50.79 -10.16
C ASN A 777 90.86 -50.69 -11.02
N LEU A 778 90.77 -51.43 -12.14
CA LEU A 778 89.57 -51.45 -13.00
C LEU A 778 88.30 -51.88 -12.23
N LYS A 779 88.43 -52.83 -11.30
CA LYS A 779 87.31 -53.32 -10.49
C LYS A 779 86.94 -52.37 -9.35
N GLN A 780 87.88 -51.53 -8.91
CA GLN A 780 87.62 -50.44 -7.98
C GLN A 780 86.96 -49.26 -8.70
N THR A 781 87.51 -48.79 -9.82
CA THR A 781 86.92 -47.70 -10.61
C THR A 781 85.52 -48.07 -11.12
N SER A 782 85.26 -49.32 -11.50
CA SER A 782 83.92 -49.78 -11.87
C SER A 782 82.89 -49.65 -10.72
N ARG A 783 83.30 -49.89 -9.47
CA ARG A 783 82.42 -49.69 -8.30
C ARG A 783 82.22 -48.21 -7.98
N GLU A 784 83.29 -47.42 -8.07
CA GLU A 784 83.24 -45.96 -7.90
C GLU A 784 82.32 -45.33 -8.97
N THR A 785 82.43 -45.74 -10.24
CA THR A 785 81.52 -45.34 -11.33
C THR A 785 80.07 -45.73 -11.05
N ALA A 786 79.80 -46.93 -10.52
CA ALA A 786 78.44 -47.32 -10.14
C ALA A 786 77.87 -46.46 -8.99
N THR A 787 78.69 -46.10 -7.99
CA THR A 787 78.26 -45.17 -6.93
C THR A 787 78.07 -43.74 -7.43
N TYR A 788 78.87 -43.28 -8.40
CA TYR A 788 78.69 -41.97 -9.02
C TYR A 788 77.47 -41.93 -9.96
N ALA A 789 77.14 -43.03 -10.64
CA ALA A 789 75.92 -43.15 -11.43
C ALA A 789 74.67 -43.09 -10.54
N ALA A 790 74.61 -43.88 -9.46
CA ALA A 790 73.50 -43.83 -8.51
C ALA A 790 73.33 -42.43 -7.87
N GLY A 791 74.44 -41.77 -7.49
CA GLY A 791 74.41 -40.39 -7.00
C GLY A 791 74.12 -39.32 -8.07
N SER A 792 74.22 -39.67 -9.37
CA SER A 792 73.79 -38.83 -10.48
C SER A 792 72.28 -38.93 -10.66
N ASP A 793 71.73 -40.15 -10.63
CA ASP A 793 70.28 -40.39 -10.72
C ASP A 793 69.53 -39.76 -9.53
N GLU A 794 70.06 -39.89 -8.30
CA GLU A 794 69.51 -39.25 -7.11
C GLU A 794 69.50 -37.71 -7.24
N ARG A 795 70.60 -37.11 -7.71
CA ARG A 795 70.65 -35.66 -7.98
C ARG A 795 69.72 -35.24 -9.12
N GLN A 796 69.51 -36.09 -10.12
CA GLN A 796 68.62 -35.80 -11.24
C GLN A 796 67.15 -35.83 -10.80
N GLN A 797 66.78 -36.75 -9.91
CA GLN A 797 65.47 -36.75 -9.25
C GLN A 797 65.28 -35.53 -8.34
N GLN A 798 66.30 -35.15 -7.55
CA GLN A 798 66.27 -33.92 -6.74
C GLN A 798 66.14 -32.66 -7.60
N LEU A 799 66.83 -32.59 -8.75
CA LEU A 799 66.70 -31.48 -9.70
C LEU A 799 65.31 -31.43 -10.34
N GLN A 800 64.70 -32.57 -10.67
CA GLN A 800 63.32 -32.62 -11.17
C GLN A 800 62.31 -32.14 -10.12
N GLN A 801 62.45 -32.58 -8.86
CA GLN A 801 61.63 -32.11 -7.74
C GLN A 801 61.78 -30.61 -7.52
N LEU A 802 63.03 -30.10 -7.46
CA LEU A 802 63.32 -28.67 -7.36
C LEU A 802 62.76 -27.88 -8.55
N THR A 803 62.76 -28.42 -9.76
CA THR A 803 62.19 -27.76 -10.95
C THR A 803 60.68 -27.62 -10.83
N VAL A 804 59.97 -28.69 -10.43
CA VAL A 804 58.51 -28.65 -10.17
C VAL A 804 58.17 -27.68 -9.04
N GLU A 805 58.97 -27.64 -7.97
CA GLU A 805 58.80 -26.63 -6.91
C GLU A 805 59.05 -25.21 -7.41
N LEU A 806 60.04 -24.99 -8.28
CA LEU A 806 60.33 -23.69 -8.91
C LEU A 806 59.20 -23.23 -9.82
N GLU A 807 58.65 -24.13 -10.65
CA GLU A 807 57.49 -23.86 -11.50
C GLU A 807 56.26 -23.50 -10.65
N ARG A 808 56.01 -24.25 -9.56
CA ARG A 808 54.93 -23.96 -8.61
C ARG A 808 55.10 -22.59 -7.95
N VAL A 809 56.29 -22.28 -7.44
CA VAL A 809 56.60 -20.98 -6.79
C VAL A 809 56.58 -19.83 -7.80
N THR A 810 56.96 -20.06 -9.06
CA THR A 810 56.89 -19.06 -10.13
C THR A 810 55.43 -18.78 -10.52
N SER A 811 54.58 -19.82 -10.56
CA SER A 811 53.14 -19.68 -10.73
C SER A 811 52.51 -18.89 -9.58
N ASP A 812 52.79 -19.28 -8.33
CA ASP A 812 52.33 -18.57 -7.12
C ASP A 812 52.78 -17.10 -7.13
N TYR A 813 54.03 -16.82 -7.52
CA TYR A 813 54.56 -15.47 -7.65
C TYR A 813 53.84 -14.68 -8.73
N SER A 814 53.56 -15.27 -9.90
CA SER A 814 52.82 -14.60 -10.99
C SER A 814 51.38 -14.25 -10.59
N ALA A 815 50.71 -15.11 -9.81
CA ALA A 815 49.40 -14.84 -9.25
C ALA A 815 49.43 -13.73 -8.19
N LEU A 816 50.46 -13.71 -7.33
CA LEU A 816 50.71 -12.63 -6.38
C LEU A 816 51.05 -11.30 -7.08
N GLU A 817 51.80 -11.32 -8.18
CA GLU A 817 52.11 -10.13 -8.98
C GLU A 817 50.85 -9.59 -9.70
N SER A 818 49.99 -10.49 -10.19
CA SER A 818 48.69 -10.12 -10.78
C SER A 818 47.75 -9.49 -9.75
N THR A 819 47.64 -10.07 -8.55
CA THR A 819 46.81 -9.50 -7.47
C THR A 819 47.40 -8.19 -6.93
N ALA A 820 48.72 -8.07 -6.85
CA ALA A 820 49.39 -6.80 -6.51
C ALA A 820 49.12 -5.70 -7.55
N LYS A 821 49.12 -6.03 -8.85
CA LYS A 821 48.75 -5.09 -9.93
C LYS A 821 47.28 -4.66 -9.82
N SER A 822 46.36 -5.61 -9.61
CA SER A 822 44.93 -5.30 -9.40
C SER A 822 44.70 -4.38 -8.20
N LEU A 823 45.31 -4.70 -7.05
CA LEU A 823 45.24 -3.86 -5.84
C LEU A 823 45.87 -2.48 -6.07
N GLN A 824 46.95 -2.38 -6.84
CA GLN A 824 47.56 -1.09 -7.18
C GLN A 824 46.64 -0.26 -8.09
N GLU A 825 45.92 -0.88 -9.03
CA GLU A 825 44.90 -0.21 -9.85
C GLU A 825 43.71 0.26 -9.01
N GLU A 826 43.20 -0.56 -8.08
CA GLU A 826 42.14 -0.21 -7.13
C GLU A 826 42.54 0.92 -6.15
N ILE A 827 43.78 0.92 -5.66
CA ILE A 827 44.33 2.02 -4.87
C ILE A 827 44.40 3.29 -5.73
N ASN A 828 44.85 3.17 -6.98
CA ASN A 828 44.94 4.31 -7.90
C ASN A 828 43.57 4.88 -8.29
N THR A 829 42.52 4.05 -8.47
CA THR A 829 41.14 4.55 -8.70
C THR A 829 40.58 5.19 -7.43
N SER A 830 40.76 4.57 -6.27
CA SER A 830 40.31 5.11 -4.97
C SER A 830 40.97 6.45 -4.62
N LEU A 831 42.27 6.61 -4.90
CA LEU A 831 42.99 7.87 -4.75
C LEU A 831 42.46 8.95 -5.71
N TYR A 832 42.14 8.58 -6.95
CA TYR A 832 41.53 9.49 -7.91
C TYR A 832 40.12 9.92 -7.48
N GLU A 833 39.27 9.00 -6.99
CA GLU A 833 37.97 9.35 -6.43
C GLU A 833 38.10 10.30 -5.23
N LYS A 834 39.06 10.04 -4.33
CA LYS A 834 39.35 10.92 -3.18
C LYS A 834 39.75 12.32 -3.65
N GLN A 835 40.61 12.43 -4.66
CA GLN A 835 40.99 13.73 -5.25
C GLN A 835 39.80 14.43 -5.91
N LYS A 836 38.96 13.71 -6.69
CA LYS A 836 37.72 14.25 -7.29
C LYS A 836 36.76 14.76 -6.22
N ARG A 837 36.52 13.97 -5.16
CA ARG A 837 35.66 14.36 -4.02
C ARG A 837 36.23 15.57 -3.27
N GLN A 838 37.54 15.63 -3.02
CA GLN A 838 38.18 16.79 -2.39
C GLN A 838 38.04 18.05 -3.23
N ALA A 839 38.32 17.98 -4.54
CA ALA A 839 38.17 19.12 -5.44
C ALA A 839 36.71 19.63 -5.51
N MET A 840 35.73 18.72 -5.44
CA MET A 840 34.31 19.08 -5.35
C MET A 840 33.94 19.70 -4.00
N LEU A 841 34.50 19.22 -2.89
CA LEU A 841 34.33 19.83 -1.57
C LEU A 841 34.95 21.23 -1.53
N ASP A 842 36.16 21.43 -2.05
CA ASP A 842 36.82 22.74 -2.13
C ASP A 842 36.02 23.73 -3.01
N ARG A 843 35.45 23.26 -4.13
CA ARG A 843 34.52 24.05 -4.97
C ARG A 843 33.28 24.44 -4.15
N LYS A 844 32.62 23.49 -3.48
CA LYS A 844 31.43 23.76 -2.64
C LYS A 844 31.76 24.70 -1.47
N GLN A 845 32.89 24.54 -0.81
CA GLN A 845 33.32 25.39 0.29
C GLN A 845 33.60 26.82 -0.16
N LYS A 846 34.22 27.02 -1.33
CA LYS A 846 34.36 28.35 -1.97
C LYS A 846 33.00 28.96 -2.34
N THR A 847 32.05 28.16 -2.80
CA THR A 847 30.68 28.63 -3.09
C THR A 847 29.93 29.02 -1.81
N ILE A 848 30.06 28.23 -0.74
CA ILE A 848 29.52 28.57 0.60
C ILE A 848 30.16 29.86 1.12
N GLN A 849 31.49 30.04 1.00
CA GLN A 849 32.16 31.29 1.37
C GLN A 849 31.63 32.51 0.59
N LYS A 850 31.27 32.34 -0.69
CA LYS A 850 30.61 33.41 -1.47
C LYS A 850 29.20 33.71 -0.96
N PHE A 851 28.40 32.71 -0.63
CA PHE A 851 27.07 32.92 -0.06
C PHE A 851 27.13 33.57 1.32
N VAL A 852 28.04 33.15 2.19
CA VAL A 852 28.30 33.81 3.48
C VAL A 852 28.79 35.26 3.28
N GLY A 853 29.61 35.51 2.26
CA GLY A 853 30.05 36.87 1.89
C GLY A 853 28.92 37.76 1.36
N LEU A 854 27.91 37.18 0.70
CA LEU A 854 26.67 37.86 0.29
C LEU A 854 25.77 38.15 1.51
N GLU A 855 25.56 37.19 2.41
CA GLU A 855 24.80 37.39 3.66
C GLU A 855 25.44 38.46 4.57
N GLN A 856 26.78 38.54 4.59
CA GLN A 856 27.54 39.54 5.34
C GLN A 856 27.69 40.88 4.61
N GLY A 857 27.14 41.04 3.40
CA GLY A 857 27.23 42.26 2.60
C GLY A 857 28.64 42.63 2.09
N SER A 858 29.60 41.71 2.21
CA SER A 858 30.99 41.88 1.76
C SER A 858 31.17 41.65 0.26
N VAL A 859 30.18 41.01 -0.38
CA VAL A 859 30.09 40.81 -1.83
C VAL A 859 28.81 41.46 -2.33
N ALA A 860 28.93 42.38 -3.29
CA ALA A 860 27.75 43.03 -3.88
C ALA A 860 26.89 41.99 -4.63
N PRO A 861 25.54 42.01 -4.46
CA PRO A 861 24.65 41.21 -5.28
C PRO A 861 24.73 41.67 -6.75
N VAL A 862 24.70 40.70 -7.68
CA VAL A 862 24.75 40.98 -9.11
C VAL A 862 23.38 41.47 -9.57
N ASP A 863 23.33 42.65 -10.19
CA ASP A 863 22.08 43.22 -10.68
C ASP A 863 21.70 42.57 -12.03
N VAL A 864 20.54 41.91 -12.05
CA VAL A 864 20.22 40.92 -13.10
C VAL A 864 19.98 41.56 -14.47
N GLU A 865 19.61 42.84 -14.53
CA GLU A 865 19.34 43.55 -15.79
C GLU A 865 20.59 44.22 -16.42
N GLU A 866 21.58 44.67 -15.63
CA GLU A 866 22.79 45.32 -16.16
C GLU A 866 23.96 44.34 -16.39
N ASP A 867 24.19 43.38 -15.49
CA ASP A 867 25.39 42.54 -15.52
C ASP A 867 25.24 41.26 -16.38
N GLN A 868 24.03 40.93 -16.85
CA GLN A 868 23.74 39.66 -17.54
C GLN A 868 24.69 39.39 -18.73
N PHE A 869 24.90 40.40 -19.59
CA PHE A 869 25.81 40.29 -20.73
C PHE A 869 27.28 40.12 -20.31
N ALA A 870 27.70 40.74 -19.20
CA ALA A 870 29.05 40.60 -18.67
C ALA A 870 29.29 39.21 -18.06
N VAL A 871 28.27 38.65 -17.40
CA VAL A 871 28.28 37.28 -16.86
C VAL A 871 28.30 36.26 -18.00
N GLU A 872 27.40 36.36 -18.99
CA GLU A 872 27.37 35.47 -20.16
C GLU A 872 28.69 35.50 -20.94
N LYS A 873 29.27 36.69 -21.15
CA LYS A 873 30.57 36.83 -21.82
C LYS A 873 31.71 36.18 -21.03
N ARG A 874 31.71 36.26 -19.69
CA ARG A 874 32.69 35.57 -18.83
C ARG A 874 32.48 34.06 -18.85
N LEU A 875 31.23 33.59 -18.83
CA LEU A 875 30.87 32.17 -18.91
C LEU A 875 31.30 31.58 -20.27
N ALA A 876 30.99 32.27 -21.37
CA ALA A 876 31.45 31.89 -22.72
C ALA A 876 32.98 31.83 -22.84
N PHE A 877 33.71 32.78 -22.22
CA PHE A 877 35.17 32.75 -22.19
C PHE A 877 35.73 31.61 -21.33
N ALA A 878 35.11 31.31 -20.19
CA ALA A 878 35.47 30.16 -19.35
C ALA A 878 35.25 28.84 -20.10
N ASN A 879 34.09 28.67 -20.75
CA ASN A 879 33.77 27.48 -21.56
C ASN A 879 34.69 27.35 -22.78
N ALA A 880 35.07 28.45 -23.43
CA ALA A 880 36.06 28.42 -24.51
C ALA A 880 37.44 27.97 -24.00
N ASN A 881 37.86 28.39 -22.80
CA ASN A 881 39.12 27.96 -22.20
C ASN A 881 39.08 26.50 -21.69
N ALA A 882 37.94 26.04 -21.15
CA ALA A 882 37.73 24.64 -20.81
C ALA A 882 37.83 23.73 -22.05
N LYS A 883 37.20 24.10 -23.17
CA LYS A 883 37.32 23.39 -24.45
C LYS A 883 38.76 23.39 -25.00
N LYS A 884 39.51 24.49 -24.85
CA LYS A 884 40.94 24.53 -25.19
C LYS A 884 41.77 23.59 -24.32
N LEU A 885 41.53 23.55 -23.01
CA LEU A 885 42.21 22.62 -22.10
C LEU A 885 41.90 21.16 -22.44
N GLN A 886 40.63 20.83 -22.75
CA GLN A 886 40.24 19.50 -23.23
C GLN A 886 40.95 19.13 -24.54
N ALA A 887 41.04 20.05 -25.51
CA ALA A 887 41.77 19.83 -26.76
C ALA A 887 43.28 19.62 -26.53
N ILE A 888 43.89 20.33 -25.58
CA ILE A 888 45.29 20.13 -25.16
C ILE A 888 45.45 18.74 -24.51
N VAL A 889 44.56 18.35 -23.59
CA VAL A 889 44.59 17.02 -22.95
C VAL A 889 44.44 15.90 -24.00
N ALA A 890 43.53 16.04 -24.96
CA ALA A 890 43.38 15.08 -26.07
C ALA A 890 44.63 15.01 -26.97
N HIS A 891 45.27 16.15 -27.25
CA HIS A 891 46.52 16.20 -28.01
C HIS A 891 47.71 15.55 -27.26
N VAL A 892 47.76 15.70 -25.93
CA VAL A 892 48.76 15.03 -25.09
C VAL A 892 48.46 13.53 -24.96
N LYS A 893 47.18 13.13 -24.86
CA LYS A 893 46.70 11.73 -24.87
C LYS A 893 47.21 11.00 -26.12
N GLY A 894 47.06 11.61 -27.30
CA GLY A 894 47.57 11.06 -28.56
C GLY A 894 49.11 11.03 -28.70
N LYS A 895 49.84 11.87 -27.97
CA LYS A 895 51.32 11.89 -27.99
C LYS A 895 51.97 10.92 -27.00
N PHE A 896 51.28 10.58 -25.91
CA PHE A 896 51.84 9.71 -24.85
C PHE A 896 50.84 8.61 -24.45
N PRO A 897 50.69 7.54 -25.25
CA PRO A 897 49.72 6.47 -24.99
C PRO A 897 49.93 5.74 -23.66
N HIS A 898 51.16 5.69 -23.14
CA HIS A 898 51.44 5.09 -21.83
C HIS A 898 50.91 5.89 -20.63
N LEU A 899 50.44 7.13 -20.84
CA LEU A 899 49.79 7.96 -19.83
C LEU A 899 48.27 8.05 -20.02
N GLU A 900 47.68 7.21 -20.88
CA GLU A 900 46.30 7.34 -21.33
C GLU A 900 45.30 7.42 -20.17
N GLN A 901 45.36 6.46 -19.24
CA GLN A 901 44.49 6.42 -18.06
C GLN A 901 44.64 7.65 -17.14
N VAL A 902 45.84 8.24 -17.06
CA VAL A 902 46.10 9.41 -16.20
C VAL A 902 45.57 10.68 -16.85
N LEU A 903 45.78 10.83 -18.17
CA LEU A 903 45.33 11.99 -18.93
C LEU A 903 43.80 12.01 -19.10
N GLU A 904 43.17 10.86 -19.20
CA GLU A 904 41.71 10.71 -19.20
C GLU A 904 41.09 11.13 -17.86
N ARG A 905 41.67 10.69 -16.73
CA ARG A 905 41.32 11.14 -15.38
C ARG A 905 41.47 12.65 -15.21
N VAL A 906 42.54 13.26 -15.74
CA VAL A 906 42.71 14.72 -15.73
C VAL A 906 41.67 15.42 -16.62
N GLY A 907 41.31 14.85 -17.77
CA GLY A 907 40.26 15.34 -18.66
C GLY A 907 38.90 15.43 -17.96
N HIS A 908 38.52 14.39 -17.19
CA HIS A 908 37.27 14.39 -16.42
C HIS A 908 37.23 15.44 -15.29
N LEU A 909 38.37 15.84 -14.70
CA LEU A 909 38.41 16.93 -13.71
C LEU A 909 38.29 18.33 -14.33
N ALA A 910 38.64 18.45 -15.61
CA ALA A 910 38.50 19.68 -16.40
C ALA A 910 37.08 19.90 -16.94
N VAL A 911 36.20 18.89 -16.85
CA VAL A 911 34.76 19.08 -17.07
C VAL A 911 34.18 19.86 -15.90
N VAL A 912 33.56 21.00 -16.21
CA VAL A 912 32.58 21.62 -15.31
C VAL A 912 31.25 20.94 -15.65
N GLU A 913 30.84 20.00 -14.79
CA GLU A 913 29.43 19.61 -14.71
C GLU A 913 28.71 20.77 -14.02
N ASP A 914 27.66 21.30 -14.67
CA ASP A 914 26.82 22.41 -14.19
C ASP A 914 25.98 22.01 -12.95
#